data_AF-A0A945WQH0-F1
#
_entry.id   AF-A0A945WQH0-F1
#
_cell.length_a   1.000
_cell.length_b   1.000
_cell.length_c   1.000
_cell.angle_alpha   90.00
_cell.angle_beta   90.00
_cell.angle_gamma   90.00
#
_symmetry.space_group_name_H-M   'P 1'
#
loop_
_entity.id
_entity.type
_entity.pdbx_description
1 polymer ?
#
loop_
_entity_poly.entity_id
_entity_poly.type
_entity_poly.pdbx_seq_one_letter_code
_entity_poly.pdbx_strand_id
1 'polypeptide(L)'
;MKVPVLVNMLVVAVIALTVGMFSLISYGEPDFSVMNDFELSGEMAFDELVKSTSTSVLRQNGRDSVVLMSGAEAELHFDEETGNVNVDLQSGAVLFATLAGDFTVSVTSDFARVDSRGNMAYVELEESSMQVYALDHPSEITFTLEDEDLNTLSVPALHRVKVSSAKVTDTVGRLRLAKLSKEFPAIDLKDEDYSVDLLTQISAIEASYSESSIELLNAFQVNSDFGPDRDGVAGGLTDVLSTFEETVTVLPHAEERLLSDSGEDALTYAVSHYLYGEEREGDLWLAEWEMGEYADEEIEELYASLFFVLPGDQLYSLKSAVSKKLYSGDALLDSLRRQYQEIESLLDRSSLLAAEEAFASYKMEFQNALRSGVFDEARYLPEINREYVLLELLLRSHAVFYSVDDVVLLSDLEAKILSLSGSTKDLDEERQTFIQSKLRFLANLFEFVIDKKVSPADAEGLANDLLIAAQSYLGGISSEIAVYDYFVSELDLYELSIDFMSSLEFYSYASFEEGLAAYSEKVEDVDELNEYLQEIRVGVDVNPIVEITLEDAIIEVGQAMVYNQIQYADLDSLGDAELRLFDVIGGRTAGYKFEARYDRITGLLYDLVVEEDLRFSTGIAIESAHDVIEQALAEPEEEEEVLEDEVTDEPSLRDGVAYAHAESQFEAAGFDLDSLTLELLAEDSFSFEGELGASRLPVSGVYDGETEKVSQIFWEFDDGLQSLPSTDLSNLNTAIMAMKAALEAAELEG
;
A
#
# COMPACT_ATOMS: atom_id res chain seq x y z
N MET A 1 -88.49 3.12 14.38
CA MET A 1 -87.01 3.14 14.55
C MET A 1 -86.63 1.92 15.35
N LYS A 2 -85.80 1.02 14.79
CA LYS A 2 -85.47 -0.27 15.41
C LYS A 2 -84.27 -0.08 16.35
N VAL A 3 -84.40 -0.63 17.56
CA VAL A 3 -83.41 -0.66 18.65
C VAL A 3 -81.95 -0.94 18.21
N PRO A 4 -81.66 -1.77 17.18
CA PRO A 4 -80.28 -2.01 16.72
C PRO A 4 -79.58 -0.77 16.16
N VAL A 5 -80.33 0.19 15.59
CA VAL A 5 -79.74 1.44 15.06
C VAL A 5 -79.30 2.35 16.20
N LEU A 6 -80.01 2.32 17.32
CA LEU A 6 -79.71 3.10 18.52
C LEU A 6 -78.53 2.50 19.29
N VAL A 7 -78.39 1.17 19.28
CA VAL A 7 -77.22 0.47 19.85
C VAL A 7 -75.98 0.68 18.97
N ASN A 8 -76.08 0.61 17.63
CA ASN A 8 -74.95 0.92 16.76
C ASN A 8 -74.52 2.38 16.85
N MET A 9 -75.44 3.34 16.96
CA MET A 9 -75.06 4.74 17.20
C MET A 9 -74.39 4.95 18.55
N LEU A 10 -74.82 4.22 19.60
CA LEU A 10 -74.20 4.32 20.92
C LEU A 10 -72.80 3.69 20.93
N VAL A 11 -72.61 2.56 20.26
CA VAL A 11 -71.30 1.90 20.13
C VAL A 11 -70.35 2.73 19.27
N VAL A 12 -70.81 3.29 18.15
CA VAL A 12 -69.99 4.20 17.32
C VAL A 12 -69.68 5.51 18.06
N ALA A 13 -70.60 6.05 18.85
CA ALA A 13 -70.35 7.25 19.65
C ALA A 13 -69.38 6.98 20.81
N VAL A 14 -69.45 5.81 21.45
CA VAL A 14 -68.49 5.41 22.49
C VAL A 14 -67.12 5.15 21.88
N ILE A 15 -67.03 4.48 20.73
CA ILE A 15 -65.75 4.29 20.02
C ILE A 15 -65.19 5.63 19.56
N ALA A 16 -65.99 6.54 18.99
CA ALA A 16 -65.55 7.86 18.58
C ALA A 16 -65.11 8.75 19.76
N LEU A 17 -65.75 8.64 20.94
CA LEU A 17 -65.33 9.34 22.16
C LEU A 17 -64.08 8.71 22.78
N THR A 18 -63.90 7.40 22.65
CA THR A 18 -62.72 6.71 23.19
C THR A 18 -61.51 6.96 22.28
N VAL A 19 -61.70 6.90 20.95
CA VAL A 19 -60.68 7.27 19.95
C VAL A 19 -60.40 8.77 19.99
N GLY A 20 -61.41 9.63 20.19
CA GLY A 20 -61.22 11.07 20.33
C GLY A 20 -60.51 11.50 21.62
N MET A 21 -60.73 10.79 22.73
CA MET A 21 -59.96 11.02 23.98
C MET A 21 -58.57 10.39 23.92
N PHE A 22 -58.40 9.24 23.27
CA PHE A 22 -57.07 8.67 23.06
C PHE A 22 -56.28 9.53 22.07
N SER A 23 -56.89 10.07 21.02
CA SER A 23 -56.20 10.97 20.09
C SER A 23 -55.84 12.31 20.73
N LEU A 24 -56.62 12.82 21.69
CA LEU A 24 -56.23 14.01 22.47
C LEU A 24 -55.14 13.74 23.54
N ILE A 25 -54.86 12.48 23.86
CA ILE A 25 -53.83 12.06 24.83
C ILE A 25 -52.59 11.45 24.13
N SER A 26 -52.75 10.96 22.90
CA SER A 26 -51.72 10.25 22.11
C SER A 26 -51.29 11.00 20.85
N TYR A 27 -52.09 11.99 20.42
CA TYR A 27 -51.70 13.02 19.46
C TYR A 27 -51.85 14.37 20.18
N GLY A 28 -50.98 14.62 21.15
CA GLY A 28 -50.30 15.91 21.04
C GLY A 28 -49.63 15.86 19.67
N GLU A 29 -49.85 16.87 18.82
CA GLU A 29 -48.91 17.11 17.73
C GLU A 29 -47.51 16.87 18.32
N PRO A 30 -46.66 16.01 17.75
CA PRO A 30 -45.25 16.13 18.06
C PRO A 30 -44.94 17.56 17.66
N ASP A 31 -44.90 18.41 18.66
CA ASP A 31 -44.40 19.74 18.56
C ASP A 31 -42.92 19.49 18.29
N PHE A 32 -42.58 19.31 17.01
CA PHE A 32 -41.22 19.33 16.51
C PHE A 32 -40.67 20.77 16.59
N SER A 33 -41.26 21.66 17.41
CA SER A 33 -40.43 22.59 18.16
C SER A 33 -39.65 21.80 19.22
N VAL A 34 -38.60 21.11 18.74
CA VAL A 34 -37.48 20.75 19.62
C VAL A 34 -37.00 22.08 20.17
N MET A 35 -37.34 22.39 21.42
CA MET A 35 -36.58 23.39 22.15
C MET A 35 -35.15 22.85 22.21
N ASN A 36 -34.23 23.60 21.59
CA ASN A 36 -32.78 23.45 21.62
C ASN A 36 -32.25 23.60 23.07
N ASP A 37 -32.65 22.71 23.98
CA ASP A 37 -32.19 22.77 25.37
C ASP A 37 -30.93 21.91 25.51
N PHE A 38 -29.78 22.57 25.56
CA PHE A 38 -28.52 21.94 25.91
C PHE A 38 -28.57 21.35 27.33
N GLU A 39 -28.10 20.12 27.47
CA GLU A 39 -27.82 19.47 28.74
C GLU A 39 -26.46 19.95 29.26
N LEU A 40 -26.49 20.79 30.29
CA LEU A 40 -25.31 21.33 30.95
C LEU A 40 -25.03 20.58 32.26
N SER A 41 -23.79 20.13 32.46
CA SER A 41 -23.32 19.52 33.71
C SER A 41 -21.95 20.08 34.14
N GLY A 42 -21.69 20.05 35.44
CA GLY A 42 -20.48 20.63 36.02
C GLY A 42 -20.55 22.15 36.14
N GLU A 43 -19.47 22.84 35.76
CA GLU A 43 -19.32 24.30 35.81
C GLU A 43 -19.60 24.96 34.43
N MET A 44 -20.16 24.20 33.48
CA MET A 44 -20.41 24.65 32.10
C MET A 44 -21.42 25.82 32.04
N ALA A 45 -21.08 26.87 31.29
CA ALA A 45 -21.93 28.03 31.04
C ALA A 45 -21.57 28.70 29.68
N PHE A 46 -22.55 29.37 29.07
CA PHE A 46 -22.34 30.21 27.88
C PHE A 46 -22.10 31.67 28.27
N ASP A 47 -21.37 32.39 27.42
CA ASP A 47 -21.05 33.82 27.52
C ASP A 47 -20.35 34.23 28.84
N GLU A 48 -19.70 33.27 29.49
CA GLU A 48 -18.92 33.46 30.71
C GLU A 48 -17.61 32.67 30.63
N LEU A 49 -16.54 33.23 31.20
CA LEU A 49 -15.26 32.52 31.34
C LEU A 49 -15.40 31.38 32.38
N VAL A 50 -15.40 30.15 31.90
CA VAL A 50 -15.45 28.94 32.73
C VAL A 50 -14.03 28.54 33.12
N LYS A 51 -13.79 28.33 34.43
CA LYS A 51 -12.53 27.79 34.97
C LYS A 51 -12.81 26.44 35.61
N SER A 52 -12.80 25.40 34.79
CA SER A 52 -13.32 24.08 35.15
C SER A 52 -12.45 23.40 36.21
N THR A 53 -12.93 23.31 37.46
CA THR A 53 -12.21 22.62 38.53
C THR A 53 -12.36 21.09 38.46
N SER A 54 -13.45 20.62 37.86
CA SER A 54 -13.73 19.23 37.49
C SER A 54 -14.09 19.15 36.00
N THR A 55 -14.28 17.95 35.46
CA THR A 55 -14.85 17.80 34.12
C THR A 55 -16.25 18.42 34.05
N SER A 56 -16.51 19.23 33.02
CA SER A 56 -17.81 19.83 32.73
C SER A 56 -18.26 19.40 31.33
N VAL A 57 -19.55 19.13 31.14
CA VAL A 57 -20.09 18.63 29.86
C VAL A 57 -21.27 19.49 29.41
N LEU A 58 -21.23 19.89 28.14
CA LEU A 58 -22.31 20.43 27.33
C LEU A 58 -22.73 19.32 26.38
N ARG A 59 -24.03 19.03 26.27
CA ARG A 59 -24.54 17.99 25.37
C ARG A 59 -25.85 18.41 24.75
N GLN A 60 -26.10 18.00 23.51
CA GLN A 60 -27.39 18.17 22.85
C GLN A 60 -27.93 16.81 22.42
N ASN A 61 -29.25 16.61 22.58
CA ASN A 61 -29.96 15.38 22.21
C ASN A 61 -29.33 14.07 22.71
N GLY A 62 -28.64 14.12 23.84
CA GLY A 62 -27.96 12.96 24.44
C GLY A 62 -26.72 12.47 23.68
N ARG A 63 -26.29 13.12 22.59
CA ARG A 63 -25.26 12.62 21.67
C ARG A 63 -24.06 13.58 21.52
N ASP A 64 -24.20 14.64 20.74
CA ASP A 64 -23.11 15.57 20.46
C ASP A 64 -22.74 16.35 21.72
N SER A 65 -21.45 16.53 21.95
CA SER A 65 -20.98 17.07 23.21
C SER A 65 -19.68 17.86 23.13
N VAL A 66 -19.54 18.82 24.06
CA VAL A 66 -18.30 19.51 24.39
C VAL A 66 -18.00 19.24 25.85
N VAL A 67 -16.79 18.81 26.13
CA VAL A 67 -16.29 18.44 27.45
C VAL A 67 -15.09 19.31 27.78
N LEU A 68 -15.24 20.18 28.78
CA LEU A 68 -14.11 20.90 29.36
C LEU A 68 -13.44 19.99 30.40
N MET A 69 -12.17 19.68 30.19
CA MET A 69 -11.41 18.86 31.14
C MET A 69 -11.09 19.62 32.42
N SER A 70 -10.78 18.91 33.50
CA SER A 70 -10.31 19.54 34.74
C SER A 70 -9.06 20.39 34.48
N GLY A 71 -9.09 21.65 34.90
CA GLY A 71 -8.04 22.63 34.65
C GLY A 71 -8.24 23.48 33.39
N ALA A 72 -9.27 23.24 32.58
CA ALA A 72 -9.59 24.07 31.42
C ALA A 72 -10.09 25.46 31.81
N GLU A 73 -9.62 26.47 31.08
CA GLU A 73 -10.10 27.86 31.13
C GLU A 73 -10.55 28.26 29.73
N ALA A 74 -11.87 28.42 29.53
CA ALA A 74 -12.47 28.69 28.23
C ALA A 74 -13.73 29.55 28.34
N GLU A 75 -14.03 30.33 27.30
CA GLU A 75 -15.31 31.03 27.11
C GLU A 75 -16.09 30.35 25.97
N LEU A 76 -17.38 30.10 26.16
CA LEU A 76 -18.22 29.40 25.18
C LEU A 76 -19.31 30.33 24.67
N HIS A 77 -19.49 30.40 23.35
CA HIS A 77 -20.52 31.19 22.70
C HIS A 77 -21.32 30.31 21.73
N PHE A 78 -22.66 30.30 21.89
CA PHE A 78 -23.55 29.61 20.95
C PHE A 78 -24.10 30.61 19.93
N ASP A 79 -23.85 30.33 18.65
CA ASP A 79 -24.46 31.04 17.54
C ASP A 79 -25.71 30.29 17.08
N GLU A 80 -26.88 30.83 17.44
CA GLU A 80 -28.18 30.26 17.08
C GLU A 80 -28.43 30.23 15.57
N GLU A 81 -27.82 31.12 14.78
CA GLU A 81 -28.05 31.20 13.33
C GLU A 81 -27.32 30.07 12.59
N THR A 82 -26.11 29.73 13.06
CA THR A 82 -25.26 28.71 12.43
C THR A 82 -25.30 27.36 13.15
N GLY A 83 -25.85 27.31 14.37
CA GLY A 83 -25.77 26.11 15.21
C GLY A 83 -24.34 25.77 15.63
N ASN A 84 -23.48 26.78 15.78
CA ASN A 84 -22.06 26.60 16.13
C ASN A 84 -21.78 27.01 17.58
N VAL A 85 -20.98 26.21 18.28
CA VAL A 85 -20.44 26.47 19.60
C VAL A 85 -18.99 26.89 19.46
N ASN A 86 -18.72 28.19 19.57
CA ASN A 86 -17.37 28.72 19.61
C ASN A 86 -16.81 28.55 21.03
N VAL A 87 -15.61 27.96 21.13
CA VAL A 87 -14.90 27.72 22.39
C VAL A 87 -13.57 28.46 22.35
N ASP A 88 -13.50 29.61 23.00
CA ASP A 88 -12.27 30.40 23.13
C ASP A 88 -11.43 29.83 24.28
N LEU A 89 -10.50 28.93 23.94
CA LEU A 89 -9.68 28.20 24.90
C LEU A 89 -8.45 29.03 25.30
N GLN A 90 -8.31 29.35 26.59
CA GLN A 90 -7.18 30.10 27.12
C GLN A 90 -6.09 29.20 27.72
N SER A 91 -6.48 28.08 28.32
CA SER A 91 -5.55 27.03 28.79
C SER A 91 -6.26 25.73 29.12
N GLY A 92 -5.52 24.62 29.19
CA GLY A 92 -6.07 23.30 29.54
C GLY A 92 -6.58 22.59 28.31
N ALA A 93 -7.66 21.80 28.42
CA ALA A 93 -8.07 20.95 27.32
C ALA A 93 -9.58 20.79 27.16
N VAL A 94 -9.99 20.55 25.92
CA VAL A 94 -11.37 20.39 25.48
C VAL A 94 -11.47 19.12 24.64
N LEU A 95 -12.44 18.26 24.94
CA LEU A 95 -12.85 17.16 24.08
C LEU A 95 -14.20 17.54 23.46
N PHE A 96 -14.35 17.40 22.16
CA PHE A 96 -15.65 17.52 21.52
C PHE A 96 -15.93 16.29 20.66
N ALA A 97 -17.20 15.96 20.52
CA ALA A 97 -17.70 14.95 19.60
C ALA A 97 -18.97 15.48 18.94
N THR A 98 -18.92 15.64 17.62
CA THR A 98 -20.04 16.17 16.82
C THR A 98 -20.37 15.19 15.69
N LEU A 99 -20.32 13.89 15.97
CA LEU A 99 -20.51 12.83 14.97
C LEU A 99 -21.95 12.83 14.42
N ALA A 100 -22.92 13.31 15.20
CA ALA A 100 -24.33 13.31 14.83
C ALA A 100 -24.78 14.60 14.11
N GLY A 101 -24.00 15.67 14.20
CA GLY A 101 -24.29 16.95 13.56
C GLY A 101 -25.45 17.75 14.19
N ASP A 102 -25.72 17.59 15.48
CA ASP A 102 -26.65 18.46 16.24
C ASP A 102 -26.18 19.92 16.25
N PHE A 103 -24.87 20.10 16.41
CA PHE A 103 -24.20 21.38 16.41
C PHE A 103 -22.77 21.19 15.93
N THR A 104 -22.14 22.31 15.55
CA THR A 104 -20.71 22.36 15.24
C THR A 104 -19.94 23.03 16.38
N VAL A 105 -18.64 22.80 16.45
CA VAL A 105 -17.74 23.32 17.46
C VAL A 105 -16.53 23.93 16.78
N SER A 106 -16.16 25.14 17.18
CA SER A 106 -14.90 25.78 16.80
C SER A 106 -14.09 26.06 18.06
N VAL A 107 -13.00 25.32 18.27
CA VAL A 107 -12.07 25.57 19.39
C VAL A 107 -10.98 26.54 18.93
N THR A 108 -10.98 27.74 19.47
CA THR A 108 -10.11 28.84 19.04
C THR A 108 -9.05 29.17 20.09
N SER A 109 -7.85 29.50 19.61
CA SER A 109 -6.76 30.12 20.34
C SER A 109 -6.19 31.29 19.54
N ASP A 110 -5.23 32.02 20.10
CA ASP A 110 -4.60 33.18 19.45
C ASP A 110 -3.89 32.87 18.11
N PHE A 111 -3.60 31.61 17.79
CA PHE A 111 -2.80 31.22 16.62
C PHE A 111 -3.34 30.03 15.82
N ALA A 112 -4.44 29.42 16.29
CA ALA A 112 -5.06 28.28 15.62
C ALA A 112 -6.53 28.13 16.03
N ARG A 113 -7.35 27.67 15.09
CA ARG A 113 -8.74 27.24 15.26
C ARG A 113 -8.88 25.79 14.83
N VAL A 114 -9.61 25.00 15.60
CA VAL A 114 -9.96 23.62 15.26
C VAL A 114 -11.47 23.55 15.07
N ASP A 115 -11.90 23.20 13.86
CA ASP A 115 -13.32 23.16 13.50
C ASP A 115 -13.82 21.70 13.47
N SER A 116 -15.00 21.48 14.04
CA SER A 116 -15.65 20.17 14.02
C SER A 116 -16.33 19.93 12.69
N ARG A 117 -16.12 18.75 12.10
CA ARG A 117 -16.79 18.31 10.86
C ARG A 117 -17.13 16.82 10.94
N GLY A 118 -18.11 16.48 11.78
CA GLY A 118 -18.51 15.08 11.94
C GLY A 118 -17.41 14.22 12.54
N ASN A 119 -16.70 14.73 13.54
CA ASN A 119 -15.53 14.10 14.14
C ASN A 119 -15.56 14.20 15.67
N MET A 120 -14.68 13.42 16.31
CA MET A 120 -14.32 13.55 17.71
C MET A 120 -12.86 13.97 17.82
N ALA A 121 -12.59 15.05 18.54
CA ALA A 121 -11.24 15.54 18.73
C ALA A 121 -10.99 16.02 20.16
N TYR A 122 -9.76 15.83 20.60
CA TYR A 122 -9.24 16.37 21.85
C TYR A 122 -8.23 17.47 21.54
N VAL A 123 -8.44 18.66 22.08
CA VAL A 123 -7.61 19.85 21.88
C VAL A 123 -7.02 20.26 23.22
N GLU A 124 -5.71 20.25 23.32
CA GLU A 124 -4.96 20.63 24.52
C GLU A 124 -4.13 21.88 24.23
N LEU A 125 -4.33 22.93 25.02
CA LEU A 125 -3.61 24.19 24.93
C LEU A 125 -2.69 24.39 26.14
N GLU A 126 -1.40 24.43 25.84
CA GLU A 126 -0.34 24.89 26.73
C GLU A 126 0.11 26.30 26.30
N GLU A 127 0.77 27.06 27.20
CA GLU A 127 1.08 28.51 27.03
C GLU A 127 1.54 28.96 25.63
N SER A 128 2.25 28.11 24.87
CA SER A 128 2.75 28.45 23.52
C SER A 128 2.58 27.33 22.49
N SER A 129 1.74 26.33 22.79
CA SER A 129 1.46 25.25 21.85
C SER A 129 0.09 24.63 22.04
N MET A 130 -0.55 24.32 20.93
CA MET A 130 -1.79 23.56 20.85
C MET A 130 -1.48 22.16 20.32
N GLN A 131 -2.00 21.14 20.97
CA GLN A 131 -1.97 19.76 20.49
C GLN A 131 -3.39 19.35 20.14
N VAL A 132 -3.58 18.83 18.94
CA VAL A 132 -4.87 18.38 18.43
C VAL A 132 -4.76 16.89 18.16
N TYR A 133 -5.60 16.12 18.82
CA TYR A 133 -5.70 14.67 18.72
C TYR A 133 -7.01 14.37 17.99
N ALA A 134 -6.95 13.86 16.76
CA ALA A 134 -8.13 13.40 16.05
C ALA A 134 -8.43 11.97 16.51
N LEU A 135 -9.53 11.80 17.24
CA LEU A 135 -9.86 10.57 17.94
C LEU A 135 -10.79 9.67 17.13
N ASP A 136 -11.76 10.27 16.44
CA ASP A 136 -12.67 9.61 15.51
C ASP A 136 -12.91 10.56 14.34
N HIS A 137 -12.61 10.11 13.13
CA HIS A 137 -12.52 10.89 11.89
C HIS A 137 -11.51 12.05 11.88
N PRO A 138 -11.12 12.58 10.70
CA PRO A 138 -10.11 13.63 10.59
C PRO A 138 -10.60 14.97 11.16
N SER A 139 -9.67 15.72 11.75
CA SER A 139 -9.90 17.10 12.22
C SER A 139 -9.24 18.11 11.30
N GLU A 140 -9.70 19.36 11.32
CA GLU A 140 -9.05 20.46 10.57
C GLU A 140 -8.49 21.51 11.54
N ILE A 141 -7.22 21.86 11.36
CA ILE A 141 -6.57 22.97 12.06
C ILE A 141 -6.40 24.12 11.08
N THR A 142 -7.08 25.23 11.33
CA THR A 142 -6.87 26.49 10.62
C THR A 142 -5.90 27.36 11.41
N PHE A 143 -4.77 27.70 10.80
CA PHE A 143 -3.78 28.62 11.38
C PHE A 143 -4.27 30.05 11.25
N THR A 144 -4.24 30.80 12.36
CA THR A 144 -4.75 32.17 12.43
C THR A 144 -3.65 33.14 12.82
N LEU A 145 -3.71 34.36 12.30
CA LEU A 145 -2.84 35.47 12.71
C LEU A 145 -3.59 36.79 12.55
N GLU A 146 -3.67 37.59 13.62
CA GLU A 146 -4.42 38.86 13.64
C GLU A 146 -5.88 38.69 13.15
N ASP A 147 -6.54 37.61 13.57
CA ASP A 147 -7.92 37.22 13.19
C ASP A 147 -8.11 36.89 11.70
N GLU A 148 -7.03 36.69 10.94
CA GLU A 148 -7.07 36.22 9.55
C GLU A 148 -6.68 34.73 9.45
N ASP A 149 -7.48 33.95 8.72
CA ASP A 149 -7.18 32.56 8.37
C ASP A 149 -6.02 32.53 7.36
N LEU A 150 -4.89 31.95 7.75
CA LEU A 150 -3.69 31.87 6.92
C LEU A 150 -3.68 30.63 6.02
N ASN A 151 -3.91 29.46 6.62
CA ASN A 151 -3.83 28.16 5.97
C ASN A 151 -4.54 27.11 6.83
N THR A 152 -4.81 25.93 6.28
CA THR A 152 -5.46 24.84 7.03
C THR A 152 -4.72 23.53 6.80
N LEU A 153 -4.62 22.71 7.86
CA LEU A 153 -4.01 21.40 7.87
C LEU A 153 -5.01 20.37 8.37
N SER A 154 -5.15 19.25 7.65
CA SER A 154 -5.93 18.10 8.12
C SER A 154 -5.10 17.24 9.08
N VAL A 155 -5.72 16.85 10.19
CA VAL A 155 -5.20 15.88 11.16
C VAL A 155 -5.92 14.57 10.90
N PRO A 156 -5.23 13.54 10.40
CA PRO A 156 -5.83 12.24 10.13
C PRO A 156 -6.41 11.60 11.40
N ALA A 157 -7.42 10.74 11.26
CA ALA A 157 -7.94 9.97 12.39
C ALA A 157 -6.82 9.18 13.09
N LEU A 158 -6.92 9.04 14.41
CA LEU A 158 -5.93 8.37 15.26
C LEU A 158 -4.52 8.98 15.23
N HIS A 159 -4.39 10.24 14.82
CA HIS A 159 -3.14 10.99 14.85
C HIS A 159 -3.25 12.23 15.73
N ARG A 160 -2.10 12.73 16.19
CA ARG A 160 -1.95 14.08 16.74
C ARG A 160 -1.07 14.97 15.89
N VAL A 161 -1.36 16.26 15.94
CA VAL A 161 -0.49 17.32 15.44
C VAL A 161 -0.23 18.34 16.56
N LYS A 162 1.04 18.73 16.73
CA LYS A 162 1.44 19.80 17.64
C LYS A 162 1.74 21.08 16.88
N VAL A 163 0.99 22.14 17.17
CA VAL A 163 1.16 23.47 16.63
C VAL A 163 1.81 24.36 17.68
N SER A 164 2.96 24.96 17.36
CA SER A 164 3.59 25.98 18.21
C SER A 164 3.27 27.37 17.68
N SER A 165 2.87 28.29 18.57
CA SER A 165 2.57 29.67 18.20
C SER A 165 3.76 30.37 17.52
N ALA A 166 5.00 30.01 17.89
CA ALA A 166 6.22 30.55 17.30
C ALA A 166 6.42 30.17 15.82
N LYS A 167 5.79 29.08 15.36
CA LYS A 167 5.84 28.63 13.96
C LYS A 167 4.73 29.26 13.11
N VAL A 168 3.65 29.74 13.72
CA VAL A 168 2.54 30.41 13.03
C VAL A 168 2.95 31.84 12.67
N THR A 169 3.31 32.04 11.41
CA THR A 169 3.75 33.33 10.86
C THR A 169 3.12 33.54 9.48
N ASP A 170 3.21 34.74 8.90
CA ASP A 170 2.80 35.02 7.51
C ASP A 170 3.34 34.02 6.47
N THR A 171 4.45 33.34 6.78
CA THR A 171 5.05 32.34 5.91
C THR A 171 4.17 31.09 5.79
N VAL A 172 3.44 30.71 6.85
CA VAL A 172 2.54 29.54 6.88
C VAL A 172 1.44 29.68 5.85
N GLY A 173 0.88 30.88 5.67
CA GLY A 173 -0.12 31.17 4.63
C GLY A 173 0.39 31.02 3.19
N ARG A 174 1.71 30.84 2.99
CA ARG A 174 2.34 30.61 1.68
C ARG A 174 2.83 29.17 1.51
N LEU A 175 2.80 28.36 2.56
CA LEU A 175 3.22 26.96 2.48
C LEU A 175 2.16 26.14 1.73
N ARG A 176 2.62 25.28 0.82
CA ARG A 176 1.79 24.22 0.24
C ARG A 176 1.59 23.11 1.25
N LEU A 177 0.52 22.34 1.10
CA LEU A 177 0.12 21.30 2.05
C LEU A 177 1.28 20.32 2.33
N ALA A 178 2.01 19.88 1.31
CA ALA A 178 3.15 18.98 1.49
C ALA A 178 4.23 19.51 2.45
N LYS A 179 4.57 20.81 2.37
CA LYS A 179 5.51 21.44 3.30
C LYS A 179 4.88 21.71 4.65
N LEU A 180 3.59 22.04 4.66
CA LEU A 180 2.82 22.25 5.87
C LEU A 180 2.80 20.97 6.73
N SER A 181 2.50 19.82 6.13
CA SER A 181 2.52 18.51 6.78
C SER A 181 3.93 18.08 7.22
N LYS A 182 5.00 18.57 6.59
CA LYS A 182 6.38 18.36 7.07
C LYS A 182 6.73 19.24 8.27
N GLU A 183 6.25 20.48 8.27
CA GLU A 183 6.50 21.45 9.36
C GLU A 183 5.71 21.10 10.63
N PHE A 184 4.52 20.52 10.43
CA PHE A 184 3.56 20.07 11.45
C PHE A 184 3.22 18.59 11.21
N PRO A 185 4.13 17.66 11.53
CA PRO A 185 3.94 16.24 11.26
C PRO A 185 2.79 15.68 12.09
N ALA A 186 1.95 14.87 11.44
CA ALA A 186 1.00 13.99 12.11
C ALA A 186 1.76 12.81 12.73
N ILE A 187 1.44 12.48 13.97
CA ILE A 187 2.09 11.42 14.74
C ILE A 187 0.99 10.46 15.20
N ASP A 188 1.15 9.16 14.94
CA ASP A 188 0.23 8.12 15.40
C ASP A 188 0.00 8.21 16.91
N LEU A 189 -1.25 8.08 17.32
CA LEU A 189 -1.62 7.98 18.72
C LEU A 189 -1.28 6.59 19.26
N LYS A 190 -0.74 6.56 20.47
CA LYS A 190 -0.47 5.34 21.22
C LYS A 190 -1.32 5.32 22.49
N ASP A 191 -1.54 4.12 23.04
CA ASP A 191 -2.26 3.96 24.32
C ASP A 191 -1.73 4.86 25.44
N GLU A 192 -0.42 5.12 25.44
CA GLU A 192 0.27 5.98 26.41
C GLU A 192 0.01 7.49 26.24
N ASP A 193 -0.53 7.92 25.10
CA ASP A 193 -0.91 9.30 24.84
C ASP A 193 -2.24 9.68 25.51
N TYR A 194 -3.04 8.69 25.94
CA TYR A 194 -4.33 8.94 26.58
C TYR A 194 -4.23 8.96 28.11
N SER A 195 -4.73 10.04 28.71
CA SER A 195 -4.96 10.06 30.16
C SER A 195 -6.16 9.18 30.53
N VAL A 196 -6.17 8.64 31.75
CA VAL A 196 -7.31 7.85 32.28
C VAL A 196 -8.62 8.65 32.22
N ASP A 197 -8.55 9.95 32.51
CA ASP A 197 -9.70 10.83 32.46
C ASP A 197 -10.22 11.00 31.02
N LEU A 198 -9.32 11.17 30.04
CA LEU A 198 -9.68 11.25 28.63
C LEU A 198 -10.34 9.96 28.14
N LEU A 199 -9.74 8.80 28.40
CA LEU A 199 -10.32 7.49 28.04
C LEU A 199 -11.72 7.30 28.64
N THR A 200 -11.91 7.73 29.89
CA THR A 200 -13.22 7.66 30.54
C THR A 200 -14.27 8.50 29.82
N GLN A 201 -13.90 9.69 29.33
CA GLN A 201 -14.82 10.54 28.56
C GLN A 201 -15.10 9.98 27.17
N ILE A 202 -14.08 9.49 26.47
CA ILE A 202 -14.24 8.83 25.16
C ILE A 202 -15.25 7.68 25.27
N SER A 203 -15.05 6.76 26.21
CA SER A 203 -15.97 5.63 26.40
C SER A 203 -17.39 6.06 26.81
N ALA A 204 -17.53 7.16 27.55
CA ALA A 204 -18.85 7.69 27.92
C ALA A 204 -19.57 8.30 26.71
N ILE A 205 -18.83 8.98 25.83
CA ILE A 205 -19.35 9.54 24.58
C ILE A 205 -19.78 8.40 23.63
N GLU A 206 -18.92 7.43 23.38
CA GLU A 206 -19.22 6.25 22.55
C GLU A 206 -20.46 5.50 23.05
N ALA A 207 -20.58 5.30 24.37
CA ALA A 207 -21.75 4.68 24.97
C ALA A 207 -23.02 5.52 24.73
N SER A 208 -22.95 6.84 24.89
CA SER A 208 -24.07 7.74 24.60
C SER A 208 -24.50 7.67 23.13
N TYR A 209 -23.57 7.71 22.18
CA TYR A 209 -23.89 7.52 20.75
C TYR A 209 -24.54 6.16 20.48
N SER A 210 -24.03 5.08 21.07
CA SER A 210 -24.59 3.74 20.90
C SER A 210 -26.01 3.63 21.46
N GLU A 211 -26.25 4.16 22.67
CA GLU A 211 -27.58 4.17 23.30
C GLU A 211 -28.59 4.98 22.47
N SER A 212 -28.21 6.19 22.05
CA SER A 212 -29.02 7.05 21.19
C SER A 212 -29.32 6.38 19.85
N SER A 213 -28.33 5.77 19.20
CA SER A 213 -28.50 4.97 17.97
C SER A 213 -29.57 3.89 18.15
N ILE A 214 -29.45 3.08 19.20
CA ILE A 214 -30.41 2.00 19.50
C ILE A 214 -31.81 2.55 19.77
N GLU A 215 -31.94 3.65 20.50
CA GLU A 215 -33.24 4.27 20.79
C GLU A 215 -33.95 4.73 19.51
N LEU A 216 -33.23 5.39 18.60
CA LEU A 216 -33.78 5.83 17.32
C LEU A 216 -34.17 4.63 16.43
N LEU A 217 -33.29 3.63 16.32
CA LEU A 217 -33.58 2.41 15.55
C LEU A 217 -34.84 1.70 16.06
N ASN A 218 -35.01 1.62 17.38
CA ASN A 218 -36.23 1.08 17.98
C ASN A 218 -37.45 1.96 17.68
N ALA A 219 -37.31 3.28 17.70
CA ALA A 219 -38.40 4.21 17.36
C ALA A 219 -38.86 4.03 15.91
N PHE A 220 -37.93 3.87 14.96
CA PHE A 220 -38.26 3.56 13.56
C PHE A 220 -38.98 2.21 13.43
N GLN A 221 -38.49 1.15 14.08
CA GLN A 221 -39.11 -0.17 14.04
C GLN A 221 -40.50 -0.23 14.70
N VAL A 222 -40.77 0.61 15.70
CA VAL A 222 -42.07 0.69 16.38
C VAL A 222 -43.10 1.45 15.54
N ASN A 223 -42.65 2.44 14.75
CA ASN A 223 -43.51 3.23 13.88
C ASN A 223 -43.74 2.57 12.50
N SER A 224 -42.91 1.62 12.09
CA SER A 224 -43.16 0.83 10.89
C SER A 224 -44.25 -0.23 11.15
N ASP A 225 -45.44 -0.04 10.59
CA ASP A 225 -46.52 -1.07 10.48
C ASP A 225 -46.10 -2.28 9.60
N PHE A 226 -44.82 -2.36 9.22
CA PHE A 226 -44.28 -3.24 8.19
C PHE A 226 -43.04 -3.96 8.71
N GLY A 227 -43.20 -5.27 8.93
CA GLY A 227 -42.14 -6.23 9.21
C GLY A 227 -42.68 -7.65 8.99
N PRO A 228 -41.82 -8.65 8.70
CA PRO A 228 -42.27 -10.03 8.58
C PRO A 228 -42.94 -10.54 9.86
N ASP A 229 -43.88 -11.49 9.72
CA ASP A 229 -44.66 -12.05 10.83
C ASP A 229 -43.75 -12.40 12.02
N ARG A 230 -44.01 -11.75 13.16
CA ARG A 230 -43.26 -11.93 14.41
C ARG A 230 -43.54 -13.31 15.00
N ASP A 231 -42.88 -14.34 14.49
CA ASP A 231 -42.96 -15.69 15.05
C ASP A 231 -42.15 -15.79 16.35
N GLY A 232 -42.88 -15.83 17.46
CA GLY A 232 -42.41 -16.02 18.83
C GLY A 232 -43.59 -15.99 19.78
N VAL A 233 -43.46 -16.51 21.00
CA VAL A 233 -44.57 -16.79 21.94
C VAL A 233 -45.49 -15.59 22.25
N ALA A 234 -45.09 -14.36 21.91
CA ALA A 234 -45.95 -13.17 21.91
C ALA A 234 -47.05 -13.18 20.80
N GLY A 235 -46.83 -13.87 19.68
CA GLY A 235 -47.75 -14.01 18.53
C GLY A 235 -48.98 -14.90 18.78
N GLY A 236 -48.93 -15.78 19.80
CA GLY A 236 -50.07 -16.63 20.14
C GLY A 236 -51.27 -15.89 20.77
N LEU A 237 -51.08 -14.62 21.17
CA LEU A 237 -52.17 -13.76 21.65
C LEU A 237 -52.81 -12.94 20.51
N THR A 238 -52.14 -12.81 19.37
CA THR A 238 -52.62 -12.12 18.15
C THR A 238 -53.41 -13.04 17.22
N ASP A 239 -53.30 -14.38 17.32
CA ASP A 239 -54.07 -15.33 16.48
C ASP A 239 -55.60 -15.18 16.58
N VAL A 240 -56.09 -14.70 17.74
CA VAL A 240 -57.52 -14.44 17.95
C VAL A 240 -57.95 -13.11 17.29
N LEU A 241 -57.01 -12.19 17.07
CA LEU A 241 -57.20 -10.93 16.34
C LEU A 241 -56.99 -11.09 14.83
N SER A 242 -56.05 -11.93 14.39
CA SER A 242 -55.77 -12.19 12.96
C SER A 242 -56.89 -12.94 12.25
N THR A 243 -57.65 -13.79 12.97
CA THR A 243 -58.87 -14.41 12.41
C THR A 243 -59.96 -13.36 12.10
N PHE A 244 -59.90 -12.18 12.73
CA PHE A 244 -60.79 -11.05 12.44
C PHE A 244 -60.27 -10.18 11.27
N GLU A 245 -58.97 -10.15 11.05
CA GLU A 245 -58.30 -9.41 9.96
C GLU A 245 -58.23 -10.20 8.64
N GLU A 246 -58.18 -11.54 8.66
CA GLU A 246 -58.26 -12.37 7.44
C GLU A 246 -59.57 -12.19 6.65
N THR A 247 -60.63 -11.66 7.28
CA THR A 247 -61.92 -11.41 6.61
C THR A 247 -62.01 -9.99 6.00
N VAL A 248 -61.08 -9.10 6.33
CA VAL A 248 -60.99 -7.75 5.76
C VAL A 248 -59.59 -7.58 5.18
N THR A 249 -59.35 -8.33 4.10
CA THR A 249 -58.72 -7.86 2.86
C THR A 249 -57.89 -6.58 2.99
N VAL A 250 -56.59 -6.61 2.67
CA VAL A 250 -55.95 -5.78 1.61
C VAL A 250 -54.46 -6.20 1.46
N LEU A 251 -54.21 -7.23 0.63
CA LEU A 251 -52.95 -7.41 -0.09
C LEU A 251 -52.92 -6.84 -1.53
N PRO A 252 -54.04 -6.35 -2.16
CA PRO A 252 -53.96 -5.75 -3.50
C PRO A 252 -53.64 -4.25 -3.58
N HIS A 253 -53.47 -3.50 -2.47
CA HIS A 253 -53.31 -2.04 -2.53
C HIS A 253 -51.88 -1.52 -2.30
N ALA A 254 -50.86 -2.37 -2.21
CA ALA A 254 -49.46 -1.88 -2.19
C ALA A 254 -49.08 -1.29 -3.56
N GLU A 255 -49.40 -1.98 -4.67
CA GLU A 255 -49.23 -1.45 -6.04
C GLU A 255 -50.14 -0.25 -6.36
N GLU A 256 -51.33 -0.14 -5.75
CA GLU A 256 -52.23 1.01 -5.98
C GLU A 256 -51.91 2.22 -5.08
N ARG A 257 -51.24 2.03 -3.92
CA ARG A 257 -50.72 3.13 -3.08
C ARG A 257 -49.44 3.74 -3.64
N LEU A 258 -48.59 2.91 -4.26
CA LEU A 258 -47.43 3.35 -5.06
C LEU A 258 -47.76 4.42 -6.09
N LEU A 259 -49.01 4.45 -6.57
CA LEU A 259 -49.48 5.40 -7.57
C LEU A 259 -50.03 6.72 -7.00
N SER A 260 -50.12 6.88 -5.67
CA SER A 260 -50.80 8.05 -5.07
C SER A 260 -49.96 8.98 -4.18
N ASP A 261 -48.78 8.60 -3.70
CA ASP A 261 -47.75 9.50 -3.14
C ASP A 261 -46.42 8.72 -3.06
N SER A 262 -45.60 8.79 -4.12
CA SER A 262 -44.57 7.76 -4.38
C SER A 262 -43.20 7.99 -3.73
N GLY A 263 -43.00 9.12 -3.06
CA GLY A 263 -41.69 9.56 -2.60
C GLY A 263 -41.35 9.16 -1.16
N GLU A 264 -42.03 9.73 -0.17
CA GLU A 264 -41.82 9.46 1.26
C GLU A 264 -42.04 7.97 1.63
N ASP A 265 -42.98 7.30 0.94
CA ASP A 265 -43.25 5.88 1.10
C ASP A 265 -42.02 5.03 0.70
N ALA A 266 -41.38 5.32 -0.45
CA ALA A 266 -40.24 4.56 -0.96
C ALA A 266 -39.04 4.62 -0.02
N LEU A 267 -38.74 5.80 0.54
CA LEU A 267 -37.68 5.94 1.53
C LEU A 267 -37.99 5.15 2.81
N THR A 268 -39.22 5.20 3.28
CA THR A 268 -39.67 4.47 4.48
C THR A 268 -39.53 2.96 4.28
N TYR A 269 -39.84 2.45 3.08
CA TYR A 269 -39.60 1.05 2.72
C TYR A 269 -38.10 0.73 2.69
N ALA A 270 -37.28 1.59 2.09
CA ALA A 270 -35.84 1.41 2.06
C ALA A 270 -35.26 1.29 3.48
N VAL A 271 -35.56 2.26 4.36
CA VAL A 271 -35.17 2.25 5.79
C VAL A 271 -35.57 0.93 6.43
N SER A 272 -36.84 0.54 6.29
CA SER A 272 -37.37 -0.66 6.96
C SER A 272 -36.62 -1.92 6.51
N HIS A 273 -36.44 -2.13 5.20
CA HIS A 273 -35.74 -3.29 4.67
C HIS A 273 -34.27 -3.35 5.08
N TYR A 274 -33.57 -2.22 5.06
CA TYR A 274 -32.20 -2.13 5.57
C TYR A 274 -32.12 -2.52 7.06
N LEU A 275 -33.05 -2.03 7.89
CA LEU A 275 -33.10 -2.37 9.32
C LEU A 275 -33.41 -3.84 9.62
N TYR A 276 -34.02 -4.57 8.68
CA TYR A 276 -34.25 -6.01 8.77
C TYR A 276 -33.13 -6.85 8.13
N GLY A 277 -32.09 -6.22 7.56
CA GLY A 277 -31.00 -6.91 6.85
C GLY A 277 -31.40 -7.41 5.46
N GLU A 278 -32.48 -6.87 4.89
CA GLU A 278 -32.95 -7.18 3.54
C GLU A 278 -32.39 -6.18 2.51
N GLU A 279 -31.05 -6.05 2.47
CA GLU A 279 -30.33 -5.03 1.70
C GLU A 279 -30.78 -4.92 0.24
N ARG A 280 -30.95 -6.05 -0.45
CA ARG A 280 -31.37 -6.06 -1.85
C ARG A 280 -32.74 -5.42 -2.09
N GLU A 281 -33.68 -5.61 -1.17
CA GLU A 281 -35.00 -4.97 -1.27
C GLU A 281 -34.90 -3.51 -0.81
N GLY A 282 -34.05 -3.20 0.17
CA GLY A 282 -33.67 -1.84 0.54
C GLY A 282 -33.13 -1.03 -0.64
N ASP A 283 -32.20 -1.58 -1.41
CA ASP A 283 -31.61 -0.97 -2.60
C ASP A 283 -32.66 -0.70 -3.70
N LEU A 284 -33.61 -1.62 -3.89
CA LEU A 284 -34.67 -1.46 -4.88
C LEU A 284 -35.58 -0.27 -4.54
N TRP A 285 -35.97 -0.15 -3.28
CA TRP A 285 -36.78 0.97 -2.80
C TRP A 285 -36.01 2.28 -2.75
N LEU A 286 -34.72 2.23 -2.42
CA LEU A 286 -33.83 3.37 -2.47
C LEU A 286 -33.72 3.91 -3.90
N ALA A 287 -33.53 3.04 -4.89
CA ALA A 287 -33.47 3.43 -6.29
C ALA A 287 -34.78 4.07 -6.77
N GLU A 288 -35.93 3.57 -6.32
CA GLU A 288 -37.23 4.19 -6.61
C GLU A 288 -37.33 5.58 -5.98
N TRP A 289 -36.89 5.73 -4.72
CA TRP A 289 -36.80 7.03 -4.06
C TRP A 289 -35.87 7.98 -4.84
N GLU A 290 -34.70 7.52 -5.27
CA GLU A 290 -33.72 8.31 -6.03
C GLU A 290 -34.24 8.80 -7.38
N MET A 291 -35.19 8.11 -8.00
CA MET A 291 -35.85 8.55 -9.23
C MET A 291 -36.88 9.66 -9.00
N GLY A 292 -37.32 9.88 -7.76
CA GLY A 292 -38.25 10.95 -7.38
C GLY A 292 -37.63 12.35 -7.43
N GLU A 293 -38.48 13.36 -7.66
CA GLU A 293 -38.13 14.77 -7.50
C GLU A 293 -38.70 15.26 -6.16
N TYR A 294 -37.84 15.83 -5.31
CA TYR A 294 -38.18 16.34 -3.97
C TYR A 294 -37.75 17.80 -3.85
N ALA A 295 -38.37 18.55 -2.94
CA ALA A 295 -37.89 19.88 -2.62
C ALA A 295 -36.63 19.81 -1.76
N ASP A 296 -35.69 20.75 -1.93
CA ASP A 296 -34.44 20.79 -1.15
C ASP A 296 -34.73 20.77 0.37
N GLU A 297 -35.74 21.52 0.82
CA GLU A 297 -36.19 21.59 2.21
C GLU A 297 -36.61 20.22 2.79
N GLU A 298 -37.29 19.38 2.00
CA GLU A 298 -37.69 18.03 2.41
C GLU A 298 -36.47 17.11 2.55
N ILE A 299 -35.49 17.26 1.65
CA ILE A 299 -34.25 16.49 1.69
C ILE A 299 -33.36 16.98 2.84
N GLU A 300 -33.38 18.26 3.20
CA GLU A 300 -32.65 18.85 4.35
C GLU A 300 -33.15 18.26 5.67
N GLU A 301 -34.48 18.23 5.87
CA GLU A 301 -35.09 17.64 7.07
C GLU A 301 -34.81 16.13 7.18
N LEU A 302 -34.85 15.44 6.05
CA LEU A 302 -34.55 14.02 5.97
C LEU A 302 -33.08 13.72 6.28
N TYR A 303 -32.18 14.53 5.72
CA TYR A 303 -30.76 14.45 5.96
C TYR A 303 -30.44 14.67 7.44
N ALA A 304 -30.99 15.71 8.06
CA ALA A 304 -30.83 15.95 9.50
C ALA A 304 -31.32 14.77 10.35
N SER A 305 -32.37 14.09 9.92
CA SER A 305 -32.95 12.93 10.61
C SER A 305 -32.15 11.64 10.42
N LEU A 306 -31.55 11.44 9.24
CA LEU A 306 -30.78 10.23 8.89
C LEU A 306 -29.32 10.32 9.30
N PHE A 307 -28.74 11.52 9.34
CA PHE A 307 -27.35 11.74 9.75
C PHE A 307 -27.11 11.53 11.24
N PHE A 308 -28.17 11.19 12.00
CA PHE A 308 -28.08 10.74 13.38
C PHE A 308 -27.40 9.37 13.52
N VAL A 309 -27.55 8.48 12.55
CA VAL A 309 -27.07 7.11 12.73
C VAL A 309 -25.59 7.06 12.33
N LEU A 310 -24.77 6.46 13.19
CA LEU A 310 -23.32 6.43 13.06
C LEU A 310 -22.86 5.93 11.68
N PRO A 311 -21.72 6.40 11.16
CA PRO A 311 -21.10 5.78 10.00
C PRO A 311 -20.85 4.28 10.27
N GLY A 312 -20.94 3.43 9.25
CA GLY A 312 -20.81 1.98 9.30
C GLY A 312 -22.12 1.22 9.60
N ASP A 313 -23.29 1.84 9.43
CA ASP A 313 -24.59 1.23 9.75
C ASP A 313 -25.36 0.70 8.54
N GLN A 314 -26.46 0.01 8.80
CA GLN A 314 -27.35 -0.56 7.77
C GLN A 314 -28.01 0.50 6.86
N LEU A 315 -27.99 1.78 7.24
CA LEU A 315 -28.66 2.87 6.53
C LEU A 315 -27.70 3.72 5.69
N TYR A 316 -26.44 3.34 5.55
CA TYR A 316 -25.45 4.12 4.80
C TYR A 316 -25.89 4.45 3.36
N SER A 317 -26.37 3.45 2.60
CA SER A 317 -26.85 3.65 1.23
C SER A 317 -27.91 4.76 1.15
N LEU A 318 -28.79 4.80 2.14
CA LEU A 318 -29.82 5.82 2.28
C LEU A 318 -29.22 7.20 2.54
N LYS A 319 -28.30 7.32 3.50
CA LYS A 319 -27.62 8.59 3.83
C LYS A 319 -26.88 9.16 2.63
N SER A 320 -26.18 8.30 1.88
CA SER A 320 -25.46 8.67 0.67
C SER A 320 -26.40 9.20 -0.41
N ALA A 321 -27.50 8.49 -0.68
CA ALA A 321 -28.51 8.93 -1.65
C ALA A 321 -29.13 10.29 -1.29
N VAL A 322 -29.41 10.50 -0.01
CA VAL A 322 -29.98 11.75 0.51
C VAL A 322 -28.98 12.89 0.40
N SER A 323 -27.74 12.68 0.83
CA SER A 323 -26.62 13.62 0.66
C SER A 323 -26.46 14.07 -0.80
N LYS A 324 -26.53 13.11 -1.73
CA LYS A 324 -26.36 13.33 -3.16
C LYS A 324 -27.47 14.17 -3.79
N LYS A 325 -28.72 14.02 -3.33
CA LYS A 325 -29.83 14.85 -3.81
C LYS A 325 -29.83 16.25 -3.20
N LEU A 326 -29.39 16.38 -1.96
CA LEU A 326 -29.43 17.62 -1.21
C LEU A 326 -28.50 18.70 -1.78
N TYR A 327 -27.40 18.29 -2.43
CA TYR A 327 -26.28 19.18 -2.65
C TYR A 327 -25.69 19.07 -4.05
N SER A 328 -25.85 20.13 -4.86
CA SER A 328 -25.21 20.28 -6.17
C SER A 328 -24.15 21.38 -6.17
N GLY A 329 -22.92 21.05 -6.57
CA GLY A 329 -21.81 22.00 -6.71
C GLY A 329 -20.80 21.94 -5.57
N ASP A 330 -20.91 22.84 -4.58
CA ASP A 330 -19.88 23.02 -3.53
C ASP A 330 -19.93 21.94 -2.43
N ALA A 331 -21.12 21.42 -2.10
CA ALA A 331 -21.27 20.36 -1.09
C ALA A 331 -21.00 18.93 -1.62
N LEU A 332 -20.55 18.80 -2.87
CA LEU A 332 -19.97 17.56 -3.38
C LEU A 332 -18.76 17.13 -2.53
N LEU A 333 -17.93 18.08 -2.08
CA LEU A 333 -16.79 17.80 -1.22
C LEU A 333 -17.21 17.30 0.17
N ASP A 334 -18.27 17.86 0.74
CA ASP A 334 -18.79 17.41 2.04
C ASP A 334 -19.40 16.01 1.94
N SER A 335 -20.11 15.72 0.85
CA SER A 335 -20.63 14.37 0.57
C SER A 335 -19.48 13.37 0.43
N LEU A 336 -18.44 13.70 -0.34
CA LEU A 336 -17.25 12.85 -0.51
C LEU A 336 -16.52 12.65 0.83
N ARG A 337 -16.41 13.69 1.66
CA ARG A 337 -15.82 13.60 3.00
C ARG A 337 -16.60 12.63 3.90
N ARG A 338 -17.94 12.66 3.84
CA ARG A 338 -18.79 11.75 4.62
C ARG A 338 -18.65 10.30 4.15
N GLN A 339 -18.53 10.08 2.84
CA GLN A 339 -18.22 8.74 2.31
C GLN A 339 -16.83 8.26 2.75
N TYR A 340 -15.84 9.14 2.81
CA TYR A 340 -14.54 8.81 3.38
C TYR A 340 -14.64 8.39 4.86
N GLN A 341 -15.42 9.13 5.66
CA GLN A 341 -15.68 8.80 7.07
C GLN A 341 -16.35 7.43 7.23
N GLU A 342 -17.28 7.07 6.35
CA GLU A 342 -17.86 5.72 6.34
C GLU A 342 -16.80 4.63 6.21
N ILE A 343 -15.85 4.81 5.28
CA ILE A 343 -14.81 3.83 5.03
C ILE A 343 -13.96 3.63 6.30
N GLU A 344 -13.55 4.71 6.96
CA GLU A 344 -12.82 4.63 8.24
C GLU A 344 -13.62 3.89 9.31
N SER A 345 -14.89 4.24 9.50
CA SER A 345 -15.76 3.57 10.47
C SER A 345 -15.96 2.08 10.19
N LEU A 346 -16.05 1.68 8.92
CA LEU A 346 -16.14 0.27 8.52
C LEU A 346 -14.82 -0.48 8.81
N LEU A 347 -13.68 0.16 8.57
CA LEU A 347 -12.36 -0.39 8.88
C LEU A 347 -12.14 -0.55 10.37
N ASP A 348 -12.54 0.43 11.19
CA ASP A 348 -12.45 0.37 12.65
C ASP A 348 -13.29 -0.78 13.23
N ARG A 349 -14.41 -1.11 12.59
CA ARG A 349 -15.25 -2.28 12.93
C ARG A 349 -14.76 -3.59 12.33
N SER A 350 -13.64 -3.58 11.61
CA SER A 350 -13.09 -4.73 10.88
C SER A 350 -14.03 -5.29 9.79
N SER A 351 -14.93 -4.46 9.26
CA SER A 351 -15.86 -4.80 8.17
C SER A 351 -15.21 -4.57 6.80
N LEU A 352 -14.13 -5.31 6.51
CA LEU A 352 -13.26 -5.06 5.35
C LEU A 352 -13.99 -5.06 4.00
N LEU A 353 -14.86 -6.04 3.74
CA LEU A 353 -15.59 -6.14 2.47
C LEU A 353 -16.51 -4.93 2.22
N ALA A 354 -17.22 -4.49 3.27
CA ALA A 354 -18.07 -3.32 3.18
C ALA A 354 -17.25 -2.03 2.98
N ALA A 355 -16.07 -1.95 3.61
CA ALA A 355 -15.14 -0.83 3.41
C ALA A 355 -14.62 -0.77 1.96
N GLU A 356 -14.32 -1.91 1.33
CA GLU A 356 -13.96 -1.99 -0.09
C GLU A 356 -15.10 -1.52 -1.00
N GLU A 357 -16.33 -1.96 -0.74
CA GLU A 357 -17.52 -1.55 -1.52
C GLU A 357 -17.81 -0.05 -1.37
N ALA A 358 -17.72 0.48 -0.15
CA ALA A 358 -17.85 1.90 0.13
C ALA A 358 -16.74 2.71 -0.56
N PHE A 359 -15.49 2.22 -0.52
CA PHE A 359 -14.36 2.85 -1.19
C PHE A 359 -14.51 2.84 -2.72
N ALA A 360 -14.98 1.74 -3.31
CA ALA A 360 -15.24 1.67 -4.76
C ALA A 360 -16.29 2.71 -5.20
N SER A 361 -17.33 2.91 -4.39
CA SER A 361 -18.38 3.91 -4.63
C SER A 361 -17.81 5.32 -4.52
N TYR A 362 -17.10 5.62 -3.43
CA TYR A 362 -16.40 6.89 -3.22
C TYR A 362 -15.44 7.21 -4.38
N LYS A 363 -14.63 6.23 -4.79
CA LYS A 363 -13.68 6.33 -5.89
C LYS A 363 -14.37 6.72 -7.19
N MET A 364 -15.45 6.01 -7.54
CA MET A 364 -16.22 6.30 -8.76
C MET A 364 -16.80 7.71 -8.75
N GLU A 365 -17.39 8.14 -7.63
CA GLU A 365 -17.98 9.47 -7.51
C GLU A 365 -16.93 10.58 -7.57
N PHE A 366 -15.79 10.41 -6.89
CA PHE A 366 -14.68 11.37 -6.94
C PHE A 366 -14.10 11.47 -8.36
N GLN A 367 -13.90 10.35 -9.05
CA GLN A 367 -13.44 10.35 -10.44
C GLN A 367 -14.43 11.06 -11.38
N ASN A 368 -15.73 10.87 -11.18
CA ASN A 368 -16.75 11.59 -11.94
C ASN A 368 -16.71 13.11 -11.66
N ALA A 369 -16.48 13.50 -10.41
CA ALA A 369 -16.30 14.89 -10.02
C ALA A 369 -15.08 15.52 -10.70
N LEU A 370 -13.93 14.82 -10.70
CA LEU A 370 -12.71 15.25 -11.40
C LEU A 370 -12.93 15.39 -12.91
N ARG A 371 -13.63 14.44 -13.55
CA ARG A 371 -13.88 14.44 -15.00
C ARG A 371 -14.91 15.48 -15.46
N SER A 372 -15.86 15.84 -14.60
CA SER A 372 -16.89 16.83 -14.92
C SER A 372 -16.36 18.27 -14.95
N GLY A 373 -15.16 18.51 -14.41
CA GLY A 373 -14.51 19.81 -14.37
C GLY A 373 -14.90 20.68 -13.17
N VAL A 374 -15.66 20.13 -12.20
CA VAL A 374 -16.03 20.83 -10.95
C VAL A 374 -14.80 21.36 -10.22
N PHE A 375 -13.70 20.60 -10.28
CA PHE A 375 -12.43 20.92 -9.61
C PHE A 375 -11.41 21.64 -10.52
N ASP A 376 -11.80 22.23 -11.64
CA ASP A 376 -10.88 22.92 -12.58
C ASP A 376 -10.40 24.29 -12.09
N GLU A 377 -11.05 24.86 -11.07
CA GLU A 377 -10.66 26.16 -10.52
C GLU A 377 -9.56 26.03 -9.47
N ALA A 378 -8.55 26.90 -9.52
CA ALA A 378 -7.42 26.92 -8.57
C ALA A 378 -7.84 27.12 -7.09
N ARG A 379 -9.06 27.61 -6.85
CA ARG A 379 -9.61 27.75 -5.49
C ARG A 379 -9.80 26.40 -4.78
N TYR A 380 -10.01 25.31 -5.53
CA TYR A 380 -10.24 23.97 -4.99
C TYR A 380 -8.94 23.19 -4.73
N LEU A 381 -7.79 23.76 -5.08
CA LEU A 381 -6.49 23.10 -4.89
C LEU A 381 -6.21 22.72 -3.41
N PRO A 382 -6.51 23.56 -2.40
CA PRO A 382 -6.37 23.17 -1.00
C PRO A 382 -7.19 21.93 -0.64
N GLU A 383 -8.44 21.84 -1.09
CA GLU A 383 -9.37 20.77 -0.78
C GLU A 383 -8.95 19.45 -1.45
N ILE A 384 -8.54 19.50 -2.72
CA ILE A 384 -8.00 18.33 -3.44
C ILE A 384 -6.73 17.82 -2.77
N ASN A 385 -5.84 18.73 -2.34
CA ASN A 385 -4.63 18.36 -1.61
C ASN A 385 -4.96 17.69 -0.25
N ARG A 386 -5.96 18.20 0.48
CA ARG A 386 -6.40 17.59 1.74
C ARG A 386 -6.93 16.18 1.50
N GLU A 387 -7.77 16.00 0.48
CA GLU A 387 -8.28 14.69 0.12
C GLU A 387 -7.17 13.72 -0.23
N TYR A 388 -6.19 14.17 -1.01
CA TYR A 388 -5.02 13.37 -1.37
C TYR A 388 -4.30 12.84 -0.13
N VAL A 389 -4.03 13.69 0.87
CA VAL A 389 -3.32 13.27 2.09
C VAL A 389 -4.13 12.26 2.90
N LEU A 390 -5.45 12.47 3.04
CA LEU A 390 -6.32 11.55 3.77
C LEU A 390 -6.41 10.20 3.07
N LEU A 391 -6.62 10.21 1.76
CA LEU A 391 -6.67 9.00 0.95
C LEU A 391 -5.31 8.27 0.93
N GLU A 392 -4.20 9.01 0.85
CA GLU A 392 -2.84 8.43 0.90
C GLU A 392 -2.67 7.62 2.19
N LEU A 393 -3.05 8.19 3.32
CA LEU A 393 -2.91 7.54 4.63
C LEU A 393 -3.85 6.35 4.79
N LEU A 394 -5.13 6.49 4.39
CA LEU A 394 -6.11 5.40 4.41
C LEU A 394 -5.59 4.19 3.64
N LEU A 395 -5.25 4.40 2.37
CA LEU A 395 -4.79 3.33 1.48
C LEU A 395 -3.48 2.70 1.99
N ARG A 396 -2.57 3.50 2.56
CA ARG A 396 -1.29 3.00 3.10
C ARG A 396 -1.43 2.18 4.38
N SER A 397 -2.47 2.43 5.17
CA SER A 397 -2.62 1.83 6.51
C SER A 397 -3.32 0.48 6.47
N HIS A 398 -4.05 0.17 5.39
CA HIS A 398 -4.87 -1.03 5.31
C HIS A 398 -4.52 -1.87 4.09
N ALA A 399 -4.01 -3.09 4.32
CA ALA A 399 -3.63 -4.05 3.28
C ALA A 399 -4.75 -4.39 2.29
N VAL A 400 -6.01 -4.21 2.69
CA VAL A 400 -7.21 -4.46 1.86
C VAL A 400 -7.24 -3.58 0.59
N PHE A 401 -6.61 -2.41 0.61
CA PHE A 401 -6.61 -1.48 -0.54
C PHE A 401 -5.33 -1.52 -1.38
N TYR A 402 -4.54 -2.59 -1.29
CA TYR A 402 -3.31 -2.76 -2.08
C TYR A 402 -3.59 -3.44 -3.42
N SER A 403 -4.44 -2.78 -4.22
CA SER A 403 -4.67 -3.13 -5.62
C SER A 403 -4.36 -1.95 -6.53
N VAL A 404 -4.02 -2.23 -7.80
CA VAL A 404 -3.83 -1.19 -8.82
C VAL A 404 -5.05 -0.27 -8.88
N ASP A 405 -6.25 -0.86 -8.95
CA ASP A 405 -7.50 -0.11 -9.09
C ASP A 405 -7.77 0.84 -7.93
N ASP A 406 -7.28 0.55 -6.73
CA ASP A 406 -7.52 1.36 -5.54
C ASP A 406 -6.63 2.60 -5.48
N VAL A 407 -5.40 2.48 -5.96
CA VAL A 407 -4.43 3.58 -5.97
C VAL A 407 -4.62 4.50 -7.20
N VAL A 408 -5.40 4.10 -8.21
CA VAL A 408 -5.68 4.94 -9.39
C VAL A 408 -6.24 6.32 -9.03
N LEU A 409 -7.11 6.41 -8.01
CA LEU A 409 -7.66 7.71 -7.60
C LEU A 409 -6.57 8.66 -7.09
N LEU A 410 -5.55 8.16 -6.39
CA LEU A 410 -4.42 8.98 -5.98
C LEU A 410 -3.70 9.57 -7.20
N SER A 411 -3.44 8.75 -8.22
CA SER A 411 -2.82 9.22 -9.47
C SER A 411 -3.67 10.27 -10.19
N ASP A 412 -4.99 10.12 -10.18
CA ASP A 412 -5.93 11.10 -10.74
C ASP A 412 -5.88 12.44 -9.97
N LEU A 413 -5.81 12.38 -8.63
CA LEU A 413 -5.65 13.56 -7.76
C LEU A 413 -4.30 14.24 -7.99
N GLU A 414 -3.21 13.48 -8.09
CA GLU A 414 -1.85 14.00 -8.36
C GLU A 414 -1.81 14.74 -9.70
N ALA A 415 -2.35 14.14 -10.75
CA ALA A 415 -2.47 14.80 -12.06
C ALA A 415 -3.27 16.10 -11.97
N LYS A 416 -4.34 16.11 -11.16
CA LYS A 416 -5.15 17.30 -10.94
C LYS A 416 -4.39 18.40 -10.19
N ILE A 417 -3.70 18.06 -9.11
CA ILE A 417 -2.88 18.98 -8.32
C ILE A 417 -1.79 19.62 -9.18
N LEU A 418 -1.09 18.82 -10.00
CA LEU A 418 -0.09 19.35 -10.94
C LEU A 418 -0.71 20.30 -11.97
N SER A 419 -1.92 20.01 -12.47
CA SER A 419 -2.59 20.88 -13.45
C SER A 419 -2.98 22.25 -12.90
N LEU A 420 -3.25 22.33 -11.59
CA LEU A 420 -3.64 23.55 -10.88
C LEU A 420 -2.44 24.30 -10.27
N SER A 421 -1.29 23.65 -10.18
CA SER A 421 -0.07 24.22 -9.61
C SER A 421 0.56 25.26 -10.54
N GLY A 422 0.78 26.46 -10.01
CA GLY A 422 1.06 27.63 -10.84
C GLY A 422 2.52 27.78 -11.31
N SER A 423 3.50 27.60 -10.42
CA SER A 423 4.91 27.90 -10.69
C SER A 423 5.72 26.63 -10.97
N THR A 424 6.79 26.71 -11.78
CA THR A 424 7.70 25.57 -12.02
C THR A 424 8.31 25.04 -10.72
N LYS A 425 8.62 25.93 -9.77
CA LYS A 425 9.12 25.55 -8.45
C LYS A 425 8.05 24.81 -7.64
N ASP A 426 6.80 25.27 -7.71
CA ASP A 426 5.68 24.62 -7.03
C ASP A 426 5.48 23.20 -7.61
N LEU A 427 5.54 23.06 -8.94
CA LEU A 427 5.45 21.76 -9.62
C LEU A 427 6.54 20.78 -9.20
N ASP A 428 7.79 21.25 -9.11
CA ASP A 428 8.90 20.40 -8.66
C ASP A 428 8.71 19.96 -7.19
N GLU A 429 8.16 20.84 -6.34
CA GLU A 429 7.87 20.51 -4.93
C GLU A 429 6.73 19.49 -4.80
N GLU A 430 5.66 19.61 -5.59
CA GLU A 430 4.57 18.61 -5.61
C GLU A 430 5.07 17.26 -6.14
N ARG A 431 5.84 17.24 -7.23
CA ARG A 431 6.44 16.01 -7.77
C ARG A 431 7.32 15.28 -6.74
N GLN A 432 8.19 16.01 -6.03
CA GLN A 432 9.02 15.40 -4.98
C GLN A 432 8.18 14.78 -3.86
N THR A 433 7.03 15.39 -3.55
CA THR A 433 6.09 14.86 -2.55
C THR A 433 5.43 13.58 -3.05
N PHE A 434 4.98 13.56 -4.31
CA PHE A 434 4.39 12.37 -4.90
C PHE A 434 5.39 11.21 -5.03
N ILE A 435 6.66 11.49 -5.38
CA ILE A 435 7.71 10.47 -5.33
C ILE A 435 7.81 9.90 -3.91
N GLN A 436 7.92 10.74 -2.88
CA GLN A 436 7.99 10.26 -1.49
C GLN A 436 6.76 9.45 -1.06
N SER A 437 5.56 9.86 -1.47
CA SER A 437 4.34 9.10 -1.23
C SER A 437 4.41 7.71 -1.86
N LYS A 438 4.82 7.62 -3.14
CA LYS A 438 5.00 6.34 -3.86
C LYS A 438 6.03 5.44 -3.20
N LEU A 439 7.19 5.98 -2.80
CA LEU A 439 8.22 5.23 -2.06
C LEU A 439 7.69 4.66 -0.75
N ARG A 440 6.88 5.43 -0.01
CA ARG A 440 6.26 4.94 1.23
C ARG A 440 5.18 3.89 0.99
N PHE A 441 4.41 4.01 -0.10
CA PHE A 441 3.48 2.96 -0.51
C PHE A 441 4.21 1.65 -0.85
N LEU A 442 5.33 1.74 -1.55
CA LEU A 442 6.19 0.60 -1.86
C LEU A 442 6.72 -0.05 -0.57
N ALA A 443 7.29 0.73 0.35
CA ALA A 443 7.73 0.22 1.65
C ALA A 443 6.64 -0.57 2.39
N ASN A 444 5.45 0.03 2.54
CA ASN A 444 4.31 -0.62 3.20
C ASN A 444 3.80 -1.86 2.41
N LEU A 445 3.84 -1.83 1.08
CA LEU A 445 3.47 -2.98 0.25
C LEU A 445 4.40 -4.17 0.55
N PHE A 446 5.72 -3.94 0.59
CA PHE A 446 6.67 -5.00 0.93
C PHE A 446 6.44 -5.54 2.35
N GLU A 447 6.17 -4.67 3.33
CA GLU A 447 5.78 -5.10 4.68
C GLU A 447 4.53 -6.00 4.65
N PHE A 448 3.51 -5.64 3.87
CA PHE A 448 2.30 -6.46 3.74
C PHE A 448 2.52 -7.79 3.00
N VAL A 449 3.45 -7.84 2.05
CA VAL A 449 3.86 -9.08 1.39
C VAL A 449 4.61 -9.99 2.37
N ILE A 450 5.53 -9.42 3.17
CA ILE A 450 6.26 -10.15 4.23
C ILE A 450 5.29 -10.71 5.27
N ASP A 451 4.31 -9.91 5.68
CA ASP A 451 3.24 -10.31 6.61
C ASP A 451 2.23 -11.29 5.99
N LYS A 452 2.37 -11.63 4.70
CA LYS A 452 1.46 -12.50 3.93
C LYS A 452 0.01 -11.99 3.87
N LYS A 453 -0.17 -10.68 3.99
CA LYS A 453 -1.46 -10.00 3.82
C LYS A 453 -1.77 -9.72 2.35
N VAL A 454 -0.74 -9.54 1.53
CA VAL A 454 -0.81 -9.38 0.08
C VAL A 454 0.07 -10.45 -0.57
N SER A 455 -0.37 -11.06 -1.68
CA SER A 455 0.44 -12.06 -2.38
C SER A 455 1.49 -11.36 -3.26
N PRO A 456 2.70 -11.95 -3.48
CA PRO A 456 3.68 -11.35 -4.38
C PRO A 456 3.17 -11.10 -5.80
N ALA A 457 2.31 -11.99 -6.31
CA ALA A 457 1.71 -11.86 -7.64
C ALA A 457 0.75 -10.65 -7.74
N ASP A 458 -0.02 -10.37 -6.68
CA ASP A 458 -0.90 -9.20 -6.64
C ASP A 458 -0.09 -7.91 -6.39
N ALA A 459 0.99 -8.01 -5.61
CA ALA A 459 1.89 -6.90 -5.29
C ALA A 459 2.70 -6.42 -6.49
N GLU A 460 3.18 -7.32 -7.35
CA GLU A 460 4.08 -7.01 -8.47
C GLU A 460 3.49 -5.95 -9.40
N GLY A 461 2.21 -6.08 -9.77
CA GLY A 461 1.54 -5.13 -10.66
C GLY A 461 1.46 -3.72 -10.05
N LEU A 462 1.02 -3.63 -8.80
CA LEU A 462 0.93 -2.36 -8.09
C LEU A 462 2.32 -1.75 -7.86
N ALA A 463 3.32 -2.55 -7.48
CA ALA A 463 4.68 -2.07 -7.23
C ALA A 463 5.30 -1.46 -8.49
N ASN A 464 5.15 -2.13 -9.65
CA ASN A 464 5.61 -1.62 -10.93
C ASN A 464 4.90 -0.32 -11.32
N ASP A 465 3.58 -0.23 -11.16
CA ASP A 465 2.83 1.00 -11.47
C ASP A 465 3.26 2.18 -10.58
N LEU A 466 3.49 1.93 -9.29
CA LEU A 466 4.01 2.94 -8.35
C LEU A 466 5.42 3.40 -8.73
N LEU A 467 6.31 2.47 -9.09
CA LEU A 467 7.69 2.75 -9.49
C LEU A 467 7.73 3.57 -10.79
N ILE A 468 6.99 3.15 -11.82
CA ILE A 468 6.90 3.86 -13.10
C ILE A 468 6.35 5.28 -12.90
N ALA A 469 5.32 5.45 -12.06
CA ALA A 469 4.78 6.76 -11.75
C ALA A 469 5.82 7.66 -11.05
N ALA A 470 6.56 7.12 -10.08
CA ALA A 470 7.61 7.85 -9.38
C ALA A 470 8.77 8.25 -10.32
N GLN A 471 9.22 7.35 -11.18
CA GLN A 471 10.23 7.62 -12.23
C GLN A 471 9.72 8.70 -13.21
N SER A 472 8.44 8.67 -13.58
CA SER A 472 7.81 9.70 -14.43
C SER A 472 7.84 11.09 -13.77
N TYR A 473 7.52 11.19 -12.49
CA TYR A 473 7.60 12.45 -11.74
C TYR A 473 9.05 12.93 -11.60
N LEU A 474 9.99 12.03 -11.37
CA LEU A 474 11.42 12.35 -11.28
C LEU A 474 11.93 12.98 -12.59
N GLY A 475 11.56 12.40 -13.74
CA GLY A 475 11.89 12.95 -15.07
C GLY A 475 11.27 14.33 -15.35
N GLY A 476 10.27 14.74 -14.58
CA GLY A 476 9.62 16.06 -14.66
C GLY A 476 10.27 17.15 -13.80
N ILE A 477 11.20 16.82 -12.89
CA ILE A 477 11.85 17.78 -11.99
C ILE A 477 12.94 18.55 -12.73
N SER A 478 12.89 19.88 -12.65
CA SER A 478 13.83 20.77 -13.37
C SER A 478 15.09 21.17 -12.56
N SER A 479 15.13 20.86 -11.26
CA SER A 479 16.20 21.21 -10.33
C SER A 479 17.29 20.14 -10.24
N GLU A 480 18.55 20.56 -10.34
CA GLU A 480 19.74 19.71 -10.44
C GLU A 480 20.52 19.58 -9.10
N ILE A 481 20.88 18.34 -8.72
CA ILE A 481 22.14 17.91 -8.05
C ILE A 481 22.11 17.42 -6.57
N ALA A 482 20.99 17.21 -5.87
CA ALA A 482 21.07 16.48 -4.58
C ALA A 482 19.83 15.67 -4.20
N VAL A 483 18.65 16.27 -4.30
CA VAL A 483 17.39 15.55 -4.05
C VAL A 483 17.09 14.56 -5.18
N TYR A 484 17.54 14.87 -6.39
CA TYR A 484 17.42 14.00 -7.56
C TYR A 484 18.19 12.69 -7.35
N ASP A 485 19.48 12.76 -7.03
CA ASP A 485 20.35 11.58 -6.84
C ASP A 485 19.83 10.68 -5.71
N TYR A 486 19.32 11.27 -4.62
CA TYR A 486 18.67 10.51 -3.55
C TYR A 486 17.47 9.71 -4.06
N PHE A 487 16.58 10.33 -4.85
CA PHE A 487 15.43 9.60 -5.40
C PHE A 487 15.83 8.57 -6.45
N VAL A 488 16.88 8.80 -7.23
CA VAL A 488 17.43 7.78 -8.14
C VAL A 488 17.84 6.55 -7.34
N SER A 489 18.70 6.72 -6.33
CA SER A 489 19.18 5.58 -5.52
C SER A 489 18.06 4.82 -4.81
N GLU A 490 17.03 5.53 -4.33
CA GLU A 490 15.87 4.88 -3.69
C GLU A 490 15.04 4.09 -4.71
N LEU A 491 14.80 4.66 -5.90
CA LEU A 491 14.04 3.99 -6.95
C LEU A 491 14.78 2.75 -7.48
N ASP A 492 16.10 2.82 -7.63
CA ASP A 492 16.94 1.68 -8.03
C ASP A 492 16.85 0.54 -6.99
N LEU A 493 16.89 0.88 -5.69
CA LEU A 493 16.71 -0.10 -4.62
C LEU A 493 15.31 -0.74 -4.66
N TYR A 494 14.27 0.03 -4.94
CA TYR A 494 12.92 -0.51 -5.07
C TYR A 494 12.72 -1.34 -6.33
N GLU A 495 13.37 -1.00 -7.44
CA GLU A 495 13.41 -1.84 -8.65
C GLU A 495 13.99 -3.21 -8.33
N LEU A 496 15.17 -3.24 -7.67
CA LEU A 496 15.78 -4.48 -7.19
C LEU A 496 14.88 -5.24 -6.21
N SER A 497 14.17 -4.52 -5.34
CA SER A 497 13.23 -5.12 -4.38
C SER A 497 12.03 -5.80 -5.06
N ILE A 498 11.52 -5.20 -6.14
CA ILE A 498 10.45 -5.79 -6.96
C ILE A 498 10.98 -7.04 -7.66
N ASP A 499 12.16 -6.95 -8.27
CA ASP A 499 12.80 -8.09 -8.95
C ASP A 499 13.05 -9.26 -7.98
N PHE A 500 13.55 -8.96 -6.78
CA PHE A 500 13.73 -9.96 -5.73
C PHE A 500 12.40 -10.58 -5.31
N MET A 501 11.36 -9.77 -5.07
CA MET A 501 10.02 -10.25 -4.70
C MET A 501 9.40 -11.16 -5.77
N SER A 502 9.63 -10.84 -7.05
CA SER A 502 9.18 -11.61 -8.20
C SER A 502 10.08 -12.82 -8.50
N SER A 503 11.24 -12.91 -7.85
CA SER A 503 12.19 -14.02 -8.05
C SER A 503 11.70 -15.32 -7.41
N LEU A 504 12.18 -16.45 -7.94
CA LEU A 504 11.93 -17.77 -7.35
C LEU A 504 12.62 -17.95 -5.99
N GLU A 505 13.62 -17.12 -5.69
CA GLU A 505 14.43 -17.16 -4.46
C GLU A 505 13.77 -16.41 -3.31
N PHE A 506 12.73 -15.61 -3.57
CA PHE A 506 12.01 -14.87 -2.54
C PHE A 506 11.59 -15.76 -1.35
N TYR A 507 11.17 -16.99 -1.63
CA TYR A 507 10.70 -17.93 -0.61
C TYR A 507 11.81 -18.76 0.05
N SER A 508 13.05 -18.70 -0.44
CA SER A 508 14.17 -19.45 0.14
C SER A 508 14.83 -18.74 1.33
N TYR A 509 14.55 -17.45 1.54
CA TYR A 509 15.14 -16.66 2.63
C TYR A 509 14.23 -16.56 3.85
N ALA A 510 14.84 -16.48 5.03
CA ALA A 510 14.13 -16.36 6.30
C ALA A 510 13.60 -14.94 6.54
N SER A 511 14.22 -13.92 5.95
CA SER A 511 13.82 -12.53 6.03
C SER A 511 14.00 -11.81 4.70
N PHE A 512 13.22 -10.75 4.48
CA PHE A 512 13.29 -9.94 3.26
C PHE A 512 14.63 -9.22 3.12
N GLU A 513 15.13 -8.63 4.20
CA GLU A 513 16.38 -7.86 4.21
C GLU A 513 17.58 -8.74 3.87
N GLU A 514 17.64 -9.95 4.44
CA GLU A 514 18.69 -10.94 4.13
C GLU A 514 18.62 -11.42 2.68
N GLY A 515 17.41 -11.73 2.21
CA GLY A 515 17.21 -12.19 0.83
C GLY A 515 17.49 -11.10 -0.20
N LEU A 516 17.08 -9.85 0.06
CA LEU A 516 17.37 -8.72 -0.82
C LEU A 516 18.87 -8.42 -0.88
N ALA A 517 19.59 -8.51 0.26
CA ALA A 517 21.03 -8.32 0.29
C ALA A 517 21.76 -9.41 -0.54
N ALA A 518 21.40 -10.68 -0.35
CA ALA A 518 21.96 -11.79 -1.12
C ALA A 518 21.63 -11.69 -2.61
N TYR A 519 20.39 -11.29 -2.95
CA TYR A 519 19.97 -11.06 -4.33
C TYR A 519 20.73 -9.89 -4.97
N SER A 520 20.96 -8.80 -4.23
CA SER A 520 21.76 -7.66 -4.68
C SER A 520 23.20 -8.07 -5.05
N GLU A 521 23.87 -8.81 -4.16
CA GLU A 521 25.23 -9.28 -4.37
C GLU A 521 25.33 -10.18 -5.60
N LYS A 522 24.33 -11.06 -5.78
CA LYS A 522 24.24 -11.92 -6.97
C LYS A 522 24.05 -11.13 -8.26
N VAL A 523 23.19 -10.10 -8.27
CA VAL A 523 22.98 -9.26 -9.45
C VAL A 523 24.27 -8.50 -9.80
N GLU A 524 24.96 -7.97 -8.79
CA GLU A 524 26.25 -7.30 -8.96
C GLU A 524 27.31 -8.25 -9.54
N ASP A 525 27.43 -9.48 -9.02
CA ASP A 525 28.36 -10.49 -9.53
C ASP A 525 28.04 -10.91 -10.99
N VAL A 526 26.76 -11.00 -11.34
CA VAL A 526 26.32 -11.27 -12.72
C VAL A 526 26.65 -10.11 -13.65
N ASP A 527 26.47 -8.87 -13.22
CA ASP A 527 26.80 -7.68 -14.00
C ASP A 527 28.31 -7.52 -14.19
N GLU A 528 29.10 -7.73 -13.13
CA GLU A 528 30.57 -7.76 -13.18
C GLU A 528 31.07 -8.85 -14.13
N LEU A 529 30.48 -10.05 -14.06
CA LEU A 529 30.79 -11.12 -14.99
C LEU A 529 30.46 -10.73 -16.43
N ASN A 530 29.32 -10.09 -16.67
CA ASN A 530 28.92 -9.65 -18.01
C ASN A 530 29.86 -8.58 -18.57
N GLU A 531 30.29 -7.63 -17.74
CA GLU A 531 31.29 -6.62 -18.12
C GLU A 531 32.62 -7.28 -18.43
N TYR A 532 33.10 -8.16 -17.56
CA TYR A 532 34.33 -8.93 -17.76
C TYR A 532 34.32 -9.75 -19.06
N LEU A 533 33.22 -10.45 -19.35
CA LEU A 533 33.04 -11.19 -20.60
C LEU A 533 33.07 -10.28 -21.84
N GLN A 534 32.59 -9.03 -21.74
CA GLN A 534 32.71 -8.04 -22.82
C GLN A 534 34.16 -7.56 -22.98
N GLU A 535 34.90 -7.35 -21.90
CA GLU A 535 36.30 -6.92 -21.95
C GLU A 535 37.22 -7.96 -22.60
N ILE A 536 37.08 -9.24 -22.23
CA ILE A 536 37.81 -10.34 -22.88
C ILE A 536 37.51 -10.37 -24.40
N ARG A 537 36.25 -10.12 -24.80
CA ARG A 537 35.85 -10.09 -26.22
C ARG A 537 36.50 -8.95 -27.02
N VAL A 538 36.91 -7.86 -26.38
CA VAL A 538 37.57 -6.71 -27.04
C VAL A 538 39.08 -6.92 -27.18
N GLY A 539 39.70 -7.76 -26.33
CA GLY A 539 41.14 -8.09 -26.38
C GLY A 539 41.54 -9.13 -27.42
N VAL A 540 40.61 -9.96 -27.90
CA VAL A 540 40.86 -10.95 -28.96
C VAL A 540 40.74 -10.27 -30.32
N ASP A 541 41.87 -10.18 -31.04
CA ASP A 541 41.95 -9.66 -32.41
C ASP A 541 40.81 -10.26 -33.25
N VAL A 542 39.86 -9.39 -33.60
CA VAL A 542 38.57 -9.74 -34.19
C VAL A 542 38.81 -10.51 -35.49
N ASN A 543 38.82 -11.83 -35.40
CA ASN A 543 38.38 -12.64 -36.53
C ASN A 543 36.92 -12.21 -36.76
N PRO A 544 36.57 -11.70 -37.95
CA PRO A 544 35.24 -11.19 -38.20
C PRO A 544 34.25 -12.29 -37.82
N ILE A 545 33.26 -11.93 -37.01
CA ILE A 545 32.07 -12.73 -36.69
C ILE A 545 31.70 -13.46 -37.97
N VAL A 546 32.00 -14.76 -38.01
CA VAL A 546 31.46 -15.61 -39.05
C VAL A 546 29.98 -15.60 -38.76
N GLU A 547 29.19 -14.95 -39.62
CA GLU A 547 27.72 -15.02 -39.55
C GLU A 547 27.34 -16.50 -39.59
N ILE A 548 27.17 -17.11 -38.42
CA ILE A 548 26.65 -18.45 -38.27
C ILE A 548 25.14 -18.36 -38.44
N THR A 549 24.59 -19.19 -39.31
CA THR A 549 23.14 -19.23 -39.49
C THR A 549 22.50 -19.98 -38.32
N LEU A 550 21.23 -19.72 -38.02
CA LEU A 550 20.48 -20.48 -37.00
C LEU A 550 20.52 -21.98 -37.26
N GLU A 551 20.50 -22.40 -38.53
CA GLU A 551 20.60 -23.81 -38.91
C GLU A 551 21.97 -24.41 -38.56
N ASP A 552 23.07 -23.68 -38.82
CA ASP A 552 24.42 -24.12 -38.48
C ASP A 552 24.62 -24.15 -36.95
N ALA A 553 24.07 -23.19 -36.22
CA ALA A 553 24.14 -23.12 -34.77
C ALA A 553 23.37 -24.27 -34.09
N ILE A 554 22.17 -24.61 -34.57
CA ILE A 554 21.41 -25.78 -34.08
C ILE A 554 22.17 -27.08 -34.37
N ILE A 555 22.83 -27.19 -35.54
CA ILE A 555 23.65 -28.36 -35.87
C ILE A 555 24.84 -28.49 -34.90
N GLU A 556 25.51 -27.38 -34.60
CA GLU A 556 26.66 -27.35 -33.68
C GLU A 556 26.26 -27.74 -32.25
N VAL A 557 25.20 -27.12 -31.72
CA VAL A 557 24.66 -27.44 -30.40
C VAL A 557 24.17 -28.89 -30.35
N GLY A 558 23.47 -29.35 -31.39
CA GLY A 558 23.03 -30.73 -31.51
C GLY A 558 24.19 -31.73 -31.53
N GLN A 559 25.31 -31.38 -32.16
CA GLN A 559 26.52 -32.20 -32.12
C GLN A 559 27.15 -32.25 -30.73
N ALA A 560 27.19 -31.13 -30.01
CA ALA A 560 27.69 -31.09 -28.63
C ALA A 560 26.83 -31.96 -27.70
N MET A 561 25.50 -31.90 -27.81
CA MET A 561 24.58 -32.76 -27.05
C MET A 561 24.81 -34.24 -27.33
N VAL A 562 24.88 -34.63 -28.61
CA VAL A 562 25.09 -36.03 -29.01
C VAL A 562 26.47 -36.53 -28.59
N TYR A 563 27.51 -35.70 -28.69
CA TYR A 563 28.87 -36.04 -28.26
C TYR A 563 28.91 -36.37 -26.76
N ASN A 564 28.19 -35.60 -25.94
CA ASN A 564 28.08 -35.78 -24.49
C ASN A 564 26.96 -36.75 -24.07
N GLN A 565 26.49 -37.60 -25.00
CA GLN A 565 25.48 -38.63 -24.75
C GLN A 565 24.11 -38.12 -24.25
N ILE A 566 23.81 -36.84 -24.48
CA ILE A 566 22.52 -36.23 -24.17
C ILE A 566 21.55 -36.44 -25.33
N GLN A 567 20.41 -37.07 -25.04
CA GLN A 567 19.28 -37.13 -25.94
C GLN A 567 18.38 -35.91 -25.71
N TYR A 568 17.78 -35.36 -26.76
CA TYR A 568 16.87 -34.21 -26.66
C TYR A 568 15.73 -34.36 -27.68
N ALA A 569 14.61 -33.69 -27.43
CA ALA A 569 13.46 -33.67 -28.33
C ALA A 569 13.56 -32.52 -29.33
N ASP A 570 13.95 -31.34 -28.87
CA ASP A 570 14.18 -30.16 -29.70
C ASP A 570 15.23 -29.22 -29.08
N LEU A 571 15.76 -28.31 -29.89
CA LEU A 571 16.66 -27.23 -29.46
C LEU A 571 16.17 -25.90 -30.02
N ASP A 572 15.62 -25.05 -29.15
CA ASP A 572 15.08 -23.75 -29.53
C ASP A 572 16.06 -22.64 -29.16
N SER A 573 16.43 -21.80 -30.14
CA SER A 573 17.24 -20.61 -29.84
C SER A 573 16.39 -19.56 -29.14
N LEU A 574 16.96 -18.91 -28.11
CA LEU A 574 16.31 -17.82 -27.38
C LEU A 574 16.26 -16.49 -28.18
N GLY A 575 16.70 -16.49 -29.44
CA GLY A 575 16.56 -15.35 -30.34
C GLY A 575 17.58 -14.23 -30.09
N ASP A 576 18.66 -14.52 -29.39
CA ASP A 576 19.78 -13.60 -29.24
C ASP A 576 20.50 -13.41 -30.58
N ALA A 577 20.98 -12.19 -30.85
CA ALA A 577 21.57 -11.83 -32.15
C ALA A 577 22.85 -12.63 -32.49
N GLU A 578 23.48 -13.23 -31.49
CA GLU A 578 24.69 -14.04 -31.60
C GLU A 578 24.39 -15.56 -31.70
N LEU A 579 23.12 -15.95 -31.54
CA LEU A 579 22.65 -17.33 -31.49
C LEU A 579 23.44 -18.16 -30.47
N ARG A 580 23.64 -17.60 -29.27
CA ARG A 580 24.47 -18.16 -28.19
C ARG A 580 23.68 -19.16 -27.35
N LEU A 581 22.43 -18.85 -27.02
CA LEU A 581 21.66 -19.62 -26.03
C LEU A 581 20.56 -20.47 -26.67
N PHE A 582 20.45 -21.71 -26.19
CA PHE A 582 19.49 -22.69 -26.66
C PHE A 582 18.77 -23.37 -25.49
N ASP A 583 17.44 -23.41 -25.54
CA ASP A 583 16.63 -24.23 -24.65
C ASP A 583 16.74 -25.71 -25.08
N VAL A 584 17.06 -26.58 -24.12
CA VAL A 584 17.13 -28.03 -24.31
C VAL A 584 15.78 -28.64 -23.92
N ILE A 585 14.94 -28.88 -24.92
CA ILE A 585 13.58 -29.41 -24.69
C ILE A 585 13.63 -30.94 -24.66
N GLY A 586 13.13 -31.52 -23.56
CA GLY A 586 13.06 -32.98 -23.39
C GLY A 586 14.44 -33.63 -23.28
N GLY A 587 15.40 -32.93 -22.67
CA GLY A 587 16.75 -33.42 -22.40
C GLY A 587 16.74 -34.71 -21.59
N ARG A 588 17.64 -35.64 -21.93
CA ARG A 588 17.83 -36.90 -21.23
C ARG A 588 19.29 -37.32 -21.24
N THR A 589 19.83 -37.58 -20.07
CA THR A 589 21.14 -38.24 -19.90
C THR A 589 21.00 -39.37 -18.88
N ALA A 590 21.73 -40.46 -19.06
CA ALA A 590 21.64 -41.69 -18.23
C ALA A 590 20.25 -42.35 -18.09
N GLY A 591 19.22 -41.85 -18.76
CA GLY A 591 17.83 -42.26 -18.57
C GLY A 591 16.97 -41.31 -17.73
N TYR A 592 17.57 -40.30 -17.10
CA TYR A 592 16.89 -39.23 -16.37
C TYR A 592 16.50 -38.10 -17.31
N LYS A 593 15.31 -37.56 -17.13
CA LYS A 593 14.84 -36.37 -17.85
C LYS A 593 15.36 -35.12 -17.18
N PHE A 594 15.75 -34.15 -18.00
CA PHE A 594 16.06 -32.82 -17.54
C PHE A 594 15.62 -31.74 -18.53
N GLU A 595 15.49 -30.53 -18.03
CA GLU A 595 15.35 -29.29 -18.80
C GLU A 595 16.50 -28.37 -18.40
N ALA A 596 17.09 -27.67 -19.38
CA ALA A 596 18.23 -26.78 -19.16
C ALA A 596 18.37 -25.80 -20.32
N ARG A 597 19.15 -24.74 -20.08
CA ARG A 597 19.62 -23.81 -21.11
C ARG A 597 21.08 -24.09 -21.42
N TYR A 598 21.40 -24.25 -22.70
CA TYR A 598 22.76 -24.48 -23.15
C TYR A 598 23.36 -23.23 -23.79
N ASP A 599 24.54 -22.85 -23.33
CA ASP A 599 25.35 -21.82 -23.94
C ASP A 599 26.38 -22.44 -24.90
N ARG A 600 26.22 -22.17 -26.19
CA ARG A 600 27.10 -22.69 -27.25
C ARG A 600 28.55 -22.25 -27.07
N ILE A 601 28.78 -21.06 -26.53
CA ILE A 601 30.12 -20.46 -26.44
C ILE A 601 30.87 -20.99 -25.22
N THR A 602 30.19 -21.08 -24.07
CA THR A 602 30.83 -21.51 -22.81
C THR A 602 30.75 -23.02 -22.59
N GLY A 603 29.85 -23.73 -23.27
CA GLY A 603 29.67 -25.18 -23.10
C GLY A 603 28.93 -25.56 -21.81
N LEU A 604 28.27 -24.60 -21.16
CA LEU A 604 27.59 -24.79 -19.89
C LEU A 604 26.09 -25.01 -20.05
N LEU A 605 25.53 -25.86 -19.18
CA LEU A 605 24.10 -26.05 -18.95
C LEU A 605 23.68 -25.26 -17.71
N TYR A 606 22.85 -24.25 -17.92
CA TYR A 606 22.24 -23.43 -16.88
C TYR A 606 20.82 -23.87 -16.60
N ASP A 607 20.30 -23.48 -15.43
CA ASP A 607 18.93 -23.72 -15.01
C ASP A 607 18.55 -25.21 -15.13
N LEU A 608 19.49 -26.11 -14.76
CA LEU A 608 19.31 -27.54 -14.93
C LEU A 608 18.29 -28.05 -13.91
N VAL A 609 17.16 -28.55 -14.40
CA VAL A 609 16.10 -29.18 -13.61
C VAL A 609 16.03 -30.65 -13.98
N VAL A 610 16.22 -31.54 -13.01
CA VAL A 610 16.16 -33.00 -13.19
C VAL A 610 14.89 -33.55 -12.54
N GLU A 611 14.11 -34.33 -13.31
CA GLU A 611 12.89 -35.04 -12.86
C GLU A 611 11.96 -34.17 -11.97
N GLU A 612 11.81 -32.89 -12.31
CA GLU A 612 10.94 -31.86 -11.69
C GLU A 612 11.31 -31.36 -10.27
N ASP A 613 12.19 -32.05 -9.54
CA ASP A 613 12.45 -31.78 -8.10
C ASP A 613 13.89 -31.31 -7.77
N LEU A 614 14.89 -31.66 -8.60
CA LEU A 614 16.30 -31.41 -8.29
C LEU A 614 16.88 -30.33 -9.20
N ARG A 615 17.34 -29.22 -8.59
CA ARG A 615 17.71 -28.00 -9.31
C ARG A 615 19.16 -27.63 -9.05
N PHE A 616 19.85 -27.29 -10.13
CA PHE A 616 21.19 -26.72 -10.08
C PHE A 616 21.14 -25.31 -10.65
N SER A 617 21.44 -24.33 -9.79
CA SER A 617 21.51 -22.91 -10.15
C SER A 617 22.87 -22.53 -10.76
N THR A 618 23.92 -23.32 -10.49
CA THR A 618 25.24 -23.13 -11.08
C THR A 618 25.32 -23.78 -12.46
N GLY A 619 26.01 -23.12 -13.39
CA GLY A 619 26.23 -23.65 -14.74
C GLY A 619 27.07 -24.91 -14.70
N ILE A 620 26.53 -26.02 -15.19
CA ILE A 620 27.22 -27.31 -15.22
C ILE A 620 27.83 -27.52 -16.59
N ALA A 621 29.12 -27.84 -16.66
CA ALA A 621 29.76 -28.21 -17.92
C ALA A 621 29.02 -29.39 -18.56
N ILE A 622 28.68 -29.26 -19.85
CA ILE A 622 27.87 -30.26 -20.57
C ILE A 622 28.51 -31.66 -20.53
N GLU A 623 29.83 -31.75 -20.45
CA GLU A 623 30.58 -33.00 -20.31
C GLU A 623 30.43 -33.67 -18.94
N SER A 624 30.23 -32.87 -17.89
CA SER A 624 30.04 -33.32 -16.51
C SER A 624 28.57 -33.55 -16.14
N ALA A 625 27.64 -33.16 -17.01
CA ALA A 625 26.20 -33.24 -16.77
C ALA A 625 25.72 -34.65 -16.42
N HIS A 626 26.36 -35.69 -16.98
CA HIS A 626 26.04 -37.08 -16.65
C HIS A 626 26.36 -37.42 -15.19
N ASP A 627 27.60 -37.15 -14.77
CA ASP A 627 28.11 -37.54 -13.46
C ASP A 627 27.47 -36.73 -12.33
N VAL A 628 27.22 -35.43 -12.56
CA VAL A 628 26.57 -34.54 -11.59
C VAL A 628 25.13 -34.98 -11.33
N ILE A 629 24.37 -35.32 -12.38
CA ILE A 629 22.99 -35.79 -12.25
C ILE A 629 22.95 -37.17 -11.55
N GLU A 630 23.90 -38.06 -11.85
CA GLU A 630 23.96 -39.38 -11.21
C GLU A 630 24.32 -39.29 -9.72
N GLN A 631 25.28 -38.44 -9.36
CA GLN A 631 25.68 -38.23 -7.96
C GLN A 631 24.58 -37.60 -7.13
N ALA A 632 23.87 -36.61 -7.67
CA ALA A 632 22.83 -35.92 -6.94
C ALA A 632 21.56 -36.76 -6.71
N LEU A 633 21.39 -37.85 -7.46
CA LEU A 633 20.31 -38.82 -7.29
C LEU A 633 20.70 -40.06 -6.47
N ALA A 634 21.96 -40.18 -6.05
CA ALA A 634 22.40 -41.27 -5.19
C ALA A 634 21.96 -41.02 -3.73
N GLU A 635 21.39 -42.04 -3.06
CA GLU A 635 20.93 -41.94 -1.66
C GLU A 635 22.08 -41.49 -0.73
N PRO A 636 21.81 -40.60 0.26
CA PRO A 636 22.84 -40.08 1.13
C PRO A 636 23.37 -41.19 2.04
N GLU A 637 24.67 -41.50 1.97
CA GLU A 637 25.33 -42.24 3.03
C GLU A 637 25.34 -41.38 4.30
N GLU A 638 25.00 -42.00 5.44
CA GLU A 638 24.81 -41.37 6.75
C GLU A 638 25.89 -40.31 7.07
N GLU A 639 25.43 -39.08 7.32
CA GLU A 639 26.20 -37.90 7.71
C GLU A 639 27.17 -38.21 8.87
N GLU A 640 28.48 -38.13 8.60
CA GLU A 640 29.41 -37.71 9.65
C GLU A 640 29.10 -36.24 9.97
N GLU A 641 28.99 -35.92 11.27
CA GLU A 641 28.87 -34.55 11.78
C GLU A 641 29.92 -33.64 11.13
N VAL A 642 29.52 -32.88 10.11
CA VAL A 642 30.27 -31.70 9.67
C VAL A 642 30.01 -30.65 10.74
N LEU A 643 31.03 -30.46 11.57
CA LEU A 643 31.20 -29.26 12.39
C LEU A 643 30.93 -28.04 11.51
N GLU A 644 30.31 -27.00 12.07
CA GLU A 644 30.23 -25.66 11.46
C GLU A 644 31.60 -25.32 10.81
N ASP A 645 31.71 -25.59 9.52
CA ASP A 645 32.83 -25.14 8.73
C ASP A 645 32.58 -23.66 8.47
N GLU A 646 33.67 -22.92 8.62
CA GLU A 646 33.79 -21.52 8.30
C GLU A 646 33.00 -21.18 7.03
N VAL A 647 32.45 -19.97 6.97
CA VAL A 647 32.13 -19.31 5.70
C VAL A 647 33.41 -19.38 4.86
N THR A 648 33.56 -20.43 4.06
CA THR A 648 34.50 -20.46 2.96
C THR A 648 33.87 -19.56 1.93
N ASP A 649 34.48 -18.39 1.73
CA ASP A 649 34.17 -17.48 0.64
C ASP A 649 33.98 -18.32 -0.64
N GLU A 650 32.72 -18.53 -1.05
CA GLU A 650 32.46 -19.09 -2.37
C GLU A 650 33.04 -18.08 -3.37
N PRO A 651 33.94 -18.49 -4.28
CA PRO A 651 34.53 -17.57 -5.24
C PRO A 651 33.43 -16.96 -6.12
N SER A 652 33.51 -15.66 -6.39
CA SER A 652 32.56 -14.95 -7.26
C SER A 652 32.47 -15.62 -8.64
N LEU A 653 31.33 -15.48 -9.34
CA LEU A 653 31.15 -16.01 -10.69
C LEU A 653 32.19 -15.43 -11.65
N ARG A 654 32.53 -14.15 -11.50
CA ARG A 654 33.63 -13.50 -12.22
C ARG A 654 34.96 -14.23 -11.99
N ASP A 655 35.32 -14.48 -10.73
CA ASP A 655 36.56 -15.19 -10.39
C ASP A 655 36.58 -16.58 -11.03
N GLY A 656 35.47 -17.32 -10.96
CA GLY A 656 35.34 -18.64 -11.59
C GLY A 656 35.60 -18.61 -13.11
N VAL A 657 35.08 -17.60 -13.82
CA VAL A 657 35.32 -17.44 -15.26
C VAL A 657 36.74 -16.96 -15.55
N ALA A 658 37.31 -16.11 -14.70
CA ALA A 658 38.70 -15.67 -14.82
C ALA A 658 39.67 -16.85 -14.63
N TYR A 659 39.40 -17.75 -13.69
CA TYR A 659 40.13 -19.02 -13.52
C TYR A 659 40.02 -19.89 -14.78
N ALA A 660 38.82 -20.14 -15.28
CA ALA A 660 38.61 -20.96 -16.48
C ALA A 660 39.30 -20.34 -17.73
N HIS A 661 39.28 -19.01 -17.85
CA HIS A 661 39.98 -18.30 -18.93
C HIS A 661 41.51 -18.47 -18.79
N ALA A 662 42.06 -18.28 -17.59
CA ALA A 662 43.48 -18.49 -17.33
C ALA A 662 43.90 -19.93 -17.64
N GLU A 663 43.16 -20.93 -17.16
CA GLU A 663 43.43 -22.35 -17.47
C GLU A 663 43.47 -22.61 -18.98
N SER A 664 42.51 -22.08 -19.73
CA SER A 664 42.48 -22.21 -21.20
C SER A 664 43.72 -21.60 -21.86
N GLN A 665 44.19 -20.45 -21.38
CA GLN A 665 45.41 -19.80 -21.89
C GLN A 665 46.68 -20.61 -21.55
N PHE A 666 46.74 -21.18 -20.35
CA PHE A 666 47.84 -22.07 -19.94
C PHE A 666 47.84 -23.38 -20.74
N GLU A 667 46.68 -23.97 -20.99
CA GLU A 667 46.53 -25.14 -21.86
C GLU A 667 47.01 -24.83 -23.29
N ALA A 668 46.60 -23.69 -23.86
CA ALA A 668 47.03 -23.23 -25.17
C ALA A 668 48.55 -22.99 -25.25
N ALA A 669 49.16 -22.55 -24.14
CA ALA A 669 50.61 -22.40 -24.00
C ALA A 669 51.37 -23.74 -23.81
N GLY A 670 50.64 -24.85 -23.63
CA GLY A 670 51.16 -26.20 -23.56
C GLY A 670 51.49 -26.69 -22.15
N PHE A 671 50.81 -26.15 -21.12
CA PHE A 671 50.84 -26.68 -19.76
C PHE A 671 49.96 -27.91 -19.60
N ASP A 672 50.32 -28.78 -18.66
CA ASP A 672 49.51 -29.92 -18.25
C ASP A 672 48.55 -29.49 -17.11
N LEU A 673 47.26 -29.35 -17.42
CA LEU A 673 46.25 -28.84 -16.49
C LEU A 673 46.14 -29.67 -15.20
N ASP A 674 46.35 -30.99 -15.28
CA ASP A 674 46.34 -31.89 -14.12
C ASP A 674 47.43 -31.57 -13.08
N SER A 675 48.44 -30.79 -13.49
CA SER A 675 49.58 -30.37 -12.66
C SER A 675 49.61 -28.86 -12.39
N LEU A 676 48.68 -28.09 -12.97
CA LEU A 676 48.63 -26.65 -12.85
C LEU A 676 47.88 -26.27 -11.58
N THR A 677 48.53 -25.48 -10.73
CA THR A 677 47.90 -24.81 -9.59
C THR A 677 47.81 -23.33 -9.93
N LEU A 678 46.62 -22.74 -9.84
CA LEU A 678 46.37 -21.31 -10.00
C LEU A 678 45.83 -20.75 -8.68
N GLU A 679 46.35 -19.62 -8.24
CA GLU A 679 45.83 -18.86 -7.09
C GLU A 679 45.69 -17.39 -7.48
N LEU A 680 44.48 -16.86 -7.42
CA LEU A 680 44.17 -15.46 -7.72
C LEU A 680 44.82 -14.54 -6.67
N LEU A 681 45.62 -13.60 -7.14
CA LEU A 681 46.32 -12.63 -6.29
C LEU A 681 45.56 -11.31 -6.17
N ALA A 682 45.07 -10.78 -7.29
CA ALA A 682 44.26 -9.57 -7.44
C ALA A 682 43.85 -9.43 -8.91
N GLU A 683 42.63 -8.96 -9.22
CA GLU A 683 42.13 -8.54 -10.55
C GLU A 683 42.89 -9.17 -11.75
N ASP A 684 42.43 -10.34 -12.22
CA ASP A 684 43.00 -11.09 -13.34
C ASP A 684 44.47 -11.49 -13.22
N SER A 685 45.10 -11.29 -12.06
CA SER A 685 46.45 -11.74 -11.78
C SER A 685 46.47 -13.04 -10.99
N PHE A 686 47.12 -14.05 -11.55
CA PHE A 686 47.19 -15.40 -10.99
C PHE A 686 48.64 -15.75 -10.67
N SER A 687 48.92 -16.19 -9.45
CA SER A 687 50.12 -17.00 -9.24
C SER A 687 49.87 -18.39 -9.80
N PHE A 688 50.88 -18.97 -10.44
CA PHE A 688 50.78 -20.33 -10.96
C PHE A 688 52.01 -21.16 -10.62
N GLU A 689 51.79 -22.46 -10.45
CA GLU A 689 52.82 -23.50 -10.44
C GLU A 689 52.36 -24.66 -11.33
N GLY A 690 53.18 -25.12 -12.28
CA GLY A 690 52.78 -26.22 -13.15
C GLY A 690 53.90 -26.79 -14.01
N GLU A 691 53.61 -27.86 -14.75
CA GLU A 691 54.58 -28.51 -15.64
C GLU A 691 54.39 -28.08 -17.11
N LEU A 692 55.50 -27.68 -17.76
CA LEU A 692 55.49 -27.16 -19.13
C LEU A 692 56.22 -28.07 -20.13
N GLY A 693 55.54 -28.37 -21.24
CA GLY A 693 56.08 -29.06 -22.40
C GLY A 693 56.36 -30.56 -22.20
N ALA A 694 56.81 -31.25 -23.26
CA ALA A 694 56.98 -32.71 -23.27
C ALA A 694 58.02 -33.27 -22.27
N SER A 695 58.84 -32.40 -21.68
CA SER A 695 59.84 -32.76 -20.67
C SER A 695 59.31 -32.59 -19.24
N ARG A 696 58.07 -32.12 -19.05
CA ARG A 696 57.43 -31.85 -17.76
C ARG A 696 58.35 -31.03 -16.84
N LEU A 697 58.77 -29.86 -17.34
CA LEU A 697 59.60 -28.96 -16.55
C LEU A 697 58.72 -28.19 -15.57
N PRO A 698 59.00 -28.21 -14.25
CA PRO A 698 58.25 -27.41 -13.30
C PRO A 698 58.59 -25.93 -13.48
N VAL A 699 57.56 -25.11 -13.62
CA VAL A 699 57.60 -23.67 -13.85
C VAL A 699 56.60 -23.00 -12.90
N SER A 700 57.00 -21.88 -12.31
CA SER A 700 56.10 -21.04 -11.53
C SER A 700 56.28 -19.56 -11.87
N GLY A 701 55.29 -18.75 -11.54
CA GLY A 701 55.35 -17.30 -11.75
C GLY A 701 54.02 -16.61 -11.47
N VAL A 702 53.90 -15.39 -11.97
CA VAL A 702 52.67 -14.58 -11.88
C VAL A 702 52.21 -14.25 -13.29
N TYR A 703 51.02 -14.73 -13.64
CA TYR A 703 50.30 -14.42 -14.85
C TYR A 703 49.38 -13.21 -14.64
N ASP A 704 49.24 -12.40 -15.68
CA ASP A 704 48.37 -11.24 -15.74
C ASP A 704 47.47 -11.44 -16.97
N GLY A 705 46.19 -11.69 -16.70
CA GLY A 705 45.17 -12.06 -17.69
C GLY A 705 44.84 -10.95 -18.67
N GLU A 706 44.93 -9.68 -18.26
CA GLU A 706 44.71 -8.53 -19.14
C GLU A 706 45.83 -8.36 -20.18
N THR A 707 47.07 -8.54 -19.75
CA THR A 707 48.25 -8.30 -20.61
C THR A 707 48.81 -9.56 -21.25
N GLU A 708 48.27 -10.73 -20.88
CA GLU A 708 48.74 -12.07 -21.22
C GLU A 708 50.23 -12.32 -20.87
N LYS A 709 50.77 -11.56 -19.92
CA LYS A 709 52.19 -11.62 -19.55
C LYS A 709 52.40 -12.43 -18.32
N VAL A 710 53.52 -13.14 -18.36
CA VAL A 710 54.06 -13.84 -17.21
C VAL A 710 55.25 -13.06 -16.68
N SER A 711 55.25 -12.83 -15.37
CA SER A 711 56.29 -12.16 -14.62
C SER A 711 56.75 -13.02 -13.46
N GLN A 712 57.90 -12.68 -12.86
CA GLN A 712 58.48 -13.47 -11.75
C GLN A 712 58.62 -14.97 -12.09
N ILE A 713 59.02 -15.27 -13.33
CA ILE A 713 59.08 -16.64 -13.83
C ILE A 713 60.27 -17.37 -13.20
N PHE A 714 60.01 -18.53 -12.61
CA PHE A 714 61.00 -19.46 -12.09
C PHE A 714 60.81 -20.85 -12.73
N TRP A 715 61.91 -21.56 -12.98
CA TRP A 715 61.88 -22.94 -13.48
C TRP A 715 63.08 -23.73 -12.93
N GLU A 716 62.94 -25.05 -12.79
CA GLU A 716 64.00 -25.91 -12.26
C GLU A 716 64.74 -26.70 -13.35
N PHE A 717 66.07 -26.73 -13.27
CA PHE A 717 66.94 -27.52 -14.14
C PHE A 717 68.19 -28.03 -13.39
N ASP A 718 68.49 -29.34 -13.49
CA ASP A 718 69.66 -30.02 -12.89
C ASP A 718 70.02 -29.52 -11.46
N ASP A 719 69.03 -29.56 -10.56
CA ASP A 719 69.09 -29.15 -9.15
C ASP A 719 69.26 -27.63 -8.86
N GLY A 720 68.98 -26.74 -9.83
CA GLY A 720 69.03 -25.28 -9.65
C GLY A 720 67.79 -24.51 -10.16
N LEU A 721 67.30 -23.58 -9.34
CA LEU A 721 66.23 -22.64 -9.71
C LEU A 721 66.78 -21.52 -10.60
N GLN A 722 66.19 -21.35 -11.77
CA GLN A 722 66.55 -20.31 -12.74
C GLN A 722 65.41 -19.30 -12.89
N SER A 723 65.72 -18.03 -13.08
CA SER A 723 64.72 -16.99 -13.33
C SER A 723 64.75 -16.48 -14.77
N LEU A 724 63.58 -16.10 -15.29
CA LEU A 724 63.43 -15.51 -16.61
C LEU A 724 62.86 -14.09 -16.53
N PRO A 725 63.24 -13.20 -17.47
CA PRO A 725 62.56 -11.93 -17.64
C PRO A 725 61.11 -12.16 -18.07
N SER A 726 60.24 -11.19 -17.76
CA SER A 726 58.83 -11.25 -18.15
C SER A 726 58.66 -11.47 -19.66
N THR A 727 57.72 -12.33 -20.02
CA THR A 727 57.45 -12.75 -21.39
C THR A 727 55.96 -13.06 -21.53
N ASP A 728 55.43 -13.01 -22.76
CA ASP A 728 54.04 -13.41 -23.02
C ASP A 728 53.88 -14.92 -22.76
N LEU A 729 52.74 -15.34 -22.20
CA LEU A 729 52.48 -16.73 -21.82
C LEU A 729 52.68 -17.69 -23.00
N SER A 730 52.21 -17.31 -24.20
CA SER A 730 52.39 -18.06 -25.45
C SER A 730 53.86 -18.29 -25.86
N ASN A 731 54.78 -17.43 -25.40
CA ASN A 731 56.21 -17.49 -25.71
C ASN A 731 57.03 -18.16 -24.61
N LEU A 732 56.43 -18.46 -23.45
CA LEU A 732 57.11 -18.94 -22.25
C LEU A 732 57.89 -20.25 -22.49
N ASN A 733 57.26 -21.23 -23.14
CA ASN A 733 57.91 -22.50 -23.48
C ASN A 733 59.12 -22.30 -24.39
N THR A 734 58.99 -21.43 -25.40
CA THR A 734 60.08 -21.12 -26.32
C THR A 734 61.23 -20.42 -25.59
N ALA A 735 60.93 -19.50 -24.68
CA ALA A 735 61.92 -18.79 -23.88
C ALA A 735 62.69 -19.74 -22.94
N ILE A 736 61.99 -20.65 -22.27
CA ILE A 736 62.58 -21.67 -21.39
C ILE A 736 63.48 -22.62 -22.20
N MET A 737 62.99 -23.14 -23.33
CA MET A 737 63.76 -24.08 -24.15
C MET A 737 64.99 -23.43 -24.79
N ALA A 738 64.91 -22.17 -25.20
CA ALA A 738 66.07 -21.42 -25.69
C ALA A 738 67.12 -21.21 -24.59
N MET A 739 66.68 -20.93 -23.36
CA MET A 739 67.59 -20.77 -22.21
C MET A 739 68.23 -22.10 -21.81
N LYS A 740 67.45 -23.19 -21.78
CA LYS A 740 67.94 -24.55 -21.53
C LYS A 740 69.01 -24.95 -22.54
N ALA A 741 68.77 -24.74 -23.84
CA ALA A 741 69.75 -25.03 -24.89
C ALA A 741 71.04 -24.17 -24.74
N ALA A 742 70.92 -22.92 -24.28
CA ALA A 742 72.07 -22.07 -24.01
C ALA A 742 72.89 -22.54 -22.79
N LEU A 743 72.22 -23.01 -21.73
CA LEU A 743 72.85 -23.57 -20.54
C LEU A 743 73.57 -24.90 -20.84
N GLU A 744 72.90 -25.83 -21.53
CA GLU A 744 73.49 -27.11 -21.96
C GLU A 744 74.70 -26.90 -22.89
N ALA A 745 74.65 -25.89 -23.77
CA ALA A 745 75.78 -25.54 -24.63
C ALA A 745 76.95 -24.93 -23.85
N ALA A 746 76.69 -24.17 -22.79
CA ALA A 746 77.71 -23.59 -21.93
C ALA A 746 78.43 -24.65 -21.07
N GLU A 747 77.75 -25.72 -20.68
CA GLU A 747 78.36 -26.86 -19.97
C GLU A 747 79.24 -27.74 -20.86
N LEU A 748 78.97 -27.80 -22.17
CA LEU A 748 79.78 -28.57 -23.13
C LEU A 748 81.09 -27.88 -23.55
N GLU A 749 81.24 -26.57 -23.28
CA GLU A 749 82.48 -25.81 -23.53
C GLU A 749 83.39 -25.63 -22.29
N GLY A 750 82.94 -26.08 -21.11
CA GLY A 750 83.73 -26.14 -19.86
C GLY A 750 84.42 -27.48 -19.64
#